data_AF-A0A7X7JKQ7-F1
#
_entry.id   AF-A0A7X7JKQ7-F1
#
_cell.length_a   1.000
_cell.length_b   1.000
_cell.length_c   1.000
_cell.angle_alpha   90.00
_cell.angle_beta   90.00
_cell.angle_gamma   90.00
#
_symmetry.space_group_name_H-M   'P 1'
#
loop_
_entity.id
_entity.type
_entity.pdbx_description
1 polymer ?
#
loop_
_entity_poly.entity_id
_entity_poly.type
_entity_poly.pdbx_seq_one_letter_code
_entity_poly.pdbx_strand_id
1 'polypeptide(L)'
;MSRGARLVGAFCFGALAVSACGEPGQGGARRPPLMTGSDWSAPRVVEPVRWIFHPSTRTEANARLKLDGQRELAVGEGGERWLEGEGAHADVAPFVAPEPLIDLGRTGDRYAFVGASGLVYLADEPLGPFVDVRRPPRPFVSATSQDGVLAGVEPSGGLWIGADWGARWEAAEVPNARFVEVALGARGTGLALAIPEAWWASADGGRSWRPTELPPLGARRIGRDAAGDLVVEGLFRRARYEQGRWMDPAPARSRPTRPSPTTQVEPAPDAAPSPDAAPSPDAARVQEGRAVLDDAGYFALELVTEEGERAWRVLSGPLGARLQERTAATLPVTECRDVRVARRGEHVAVLCGSKGAEHTSALVRLYVSEDAGATFQRQKLSLRGGWSELRLAIGPRGAVVLSGICPPHRTELGCAPRGVYRLSKGSKELEPLALPGLGRVDAVAVGPRDRLYVVGARDKDQRLSLYASLDDGRSFQIRDLEMGDGGAGDRRHGSERFVPRLTIDEDGAIAVVVRTSNGWGHVALDPEGHVLSRGAPPPPARSVAAVGLKALALDPARPSLWESLDGGSSWEVVPLPRPPCSSEGQRGSSSDEPCEVEMSCSPAGCLFGATLSRLGWDAEAESGRIGDPRAIPSGPATPPAPRTPIACVLGGEPWQTLEGVSGVPGAADAVVGRTTWFAVGADFETGAVWALHAYEGGRSVRRQQMFGPLAEPTRHALAVVDQVEGSAALRYRVPHSSRGEKEITAVEVAWDNRFQDLVGHAKIAGTFEPSPGDYRNHAPRTLLAQPALLSIAGRGVHVRLHASPQDRQPTYYTEGKTVETLPAVPWPASRESRRTEMVRVGARSLPIGFHGGGQWLSWARPSADAAGASGDARWSWGASLLGLPRPPAGFGQAVSITYSGLTPSLAVVQVGPGGGWWHAYTLPFQWGAVPFGEPAPAPLLADLPDPPPPCGASERRDSPRVVAPSVPGEAYTVLVTDTVDPPQVLTTARAVLHGTPDRPCLAAFEASGASARDPRASRSTSTTSGWDTTSDRFFAVLPAADLGHAWLFREVTASHWERTIHARPMSCRFDASAVIPPELSGRGVAP
;
A
#
# COMPACT_ATOMS: atom_id res chain seq x y z
N MET A 1 7.82 52.31 -29.28
CA MET A 1 8.85 53.26 -29.77
C MET A 1 9.56 53.88 -28.57
N SER A 2 10.85 54.25 -28.69
CA SER A 2 11.68 55.13 -27.80
C SER A 2 11.54 55.01 -26.27
N ARG A 3 12.51 54.53 -25.47
CA ARG A 3 13.93 54.93 -25.22
C ARG A 3 14.12 55.96 -24.07
N GLY A 4 15.13 55.72 -23.21
CA GLY A 4 15.68 56.63 -22.18
C GLY A 4 15.46 56.11 -20.74
N ALA A 5 16.42 55.74 -19.87
CA ALA A 5 17.86 56.01 -19.74
C ALA A 5 18.21 57.50 -19.57
N ARG A 6 19.04 57.96 -18.61
CA ARG A 6 19.91 57.35 -17.55
C ARG A 6 20.45 58.50 -16.64
N LEU A 7 21.23 58.18 -15.58
CA LEU A 7 22.25 59.05 -14.90
C LEU A 7 21.75 60.23 -14.01
N VAL A 8 22.45 60.74 -12.98
CA VAL A 8 23.42 60.19 -11.99
C VAL A 8 23.71 61.24 -10.88
N GLY A 9 24.20 60.83 -9.70
CA GLY A 9 24.90 61.70 -8.70
C GLY A 9 24.15 61.83 -7.36
N ALA A 10 24.65 61.42 -6.18
CA ALA A 10 25.96 61.61 -5.50
C ALA A 10 26.14 63.05 -4.94
N PHE A 11 26.54 63.32 -3.68
CA PHE A 11 26.91 62.47 -2.52
C PHE A 11 26.94 63.34 -1.22
N CYS A 12 27.35 62.77 -0.06
CA CYS A 12 27.83 63.45 1.18
C CYS A 12 26.80 64.01 2.20
N PHE A 13 27.00 63.98 3.53
CA PHE A 13 27.84 63.15 4.44
C PHE A 13 27.43 63.43 5.92
N GLY A 14 27.70 62.52 6.87
CA GLY A 14 27.62 62.78 8.33
C GLY A 14 26.92 61.66 9.13
N ALA A 15 27.60 60.58 9.57
CA ALA A 15 28.52 60.45 10.71
C ALA A 15 27.81 60.06 12.02
N LEU A 16 27.85 58.78 12.44
CA LEU A 16 28.77 58.17 13.44
C LEU A 16 28.23 58.28 14.89
N ALA A 17 28.33 57.29 15.80
CA ALA A 17 29.24 56.14 15.91
C ALA A 17 28.69 54.96 16.79
N VAL A 18 29.13 53.70 16.50
CA VAL A 18 29.70 52.66 17.42
C VAL A 18 28.82 52.16 18.61
N SER A 19 28.67 50.87 19.00
CA SER A 19 29.38 49.55 18.88
C SER A 19 28.41 48.39 19.27
N ALA A 20 28.66 47.07 19.11
CA ALA A 20 29.53 46.22 18.27
C ALA A 20 29.24 44.69 18.55
N CYS A 21 29.83 43.79 17.74
CA CYS A 21 30.01 42.33 17.93
C CYS A 21 28.80 41.35 18.01
N GLY A 22 28.79 40.37 17.10
CA GLY A 22 27.95 39.16 17.09
C GLY A 22 28.09 38.42 15.74
N GLU A 23 28.47 37.13 15.74
CA GLU A 23 28.93 36.41 14.54
C GLU A 23 27.81 35.91 13.61
N PRO A 24 28.03 35.85 12.27
CA PRO A 24 27.18 35.07 11.37
C PRO A 24 27.61 33.59 11.38
N GLY A 25 26.70 32.73 11.85
CA GLY A 25 26.93 31.28 11.87
C GLY A 25 27.22 30.70 10.48
N GLN A 26 28.32 29.95 10.37
CA GLN A 26 28.72 29.31 9.13
C GLN A 26 27.67 28.28 8.68
N GLY A 27 27.14 28.46 7.46
CA GLY A 27 26.41 27.39 6.78
C GLY A 27 27.33 26.17 6.63
N GLY A 28 26.86 25.00 7.04
CA GLY A 28 27.64 23.76 7.02
C GLY A 28 28.08 23.39 5.61
N ALA A 29 29.33 23.73 5.27
CA ALA A 29 29.91 23.35 4.00
C ALA A 29 29.93 21.81 3.88
N ARG A 30 29.45 21.30 2.74
CA ARG A 30 29.61 19.90 2.33
C ARG A 30 31.09 19.54 2.51
N ARG A 31 31.42 18.66 3.47
CA ARG A 31 32.79 18.12 3.56
C ARG A 31 33.09 17.44 2.23
N PRO A 32 34.13 17.82 1.48
CA PRO A 32 34.55 17.03 0.33
C PRO A 32 34.95 15.63 0.83
N PRO A 33 34.66 14.56 0.06
CA PRO A 33 35.16 13.24 0.40
C PRO A 33 36.69 13.28 0.51
N LEU A 34 37.23 12.66 1.55
CA LEU A 34 38.67 12.55 1.79
C LEU A 34 39.29 11.53 0.81
N MET A 35 39.45 11.97 -0.45
CA MET A 35 40.14 11.24 -1.51
C MET A 35 41.06 12.21 -2.27
N THR A 36 42.24 12.47 -1.73
CA THR A 36 43.37 13.01 -2.50
C THR A 36 44.21 11.85 -3.05
N GLY A 37 43.75 11.29 -4.15
CA GLY A 37 44.42 10.23 -4.90
C GLY A 37 44.12 10.40 -6.38
N SER A 38 45.07 10.97 -7.13
CA SER A 38 44.93 11.24 -8.56
C SER A 38 45.07 9.96 -9.37
N ASP A 39 44.01 9.56 -10.06
CA ASP A 39 44.02 8.95 -11.41
C ASP A 39 42.59 8.74 -11.92
N TRP A 40 41.81 9.83 -11.99
CA TRP A 40 40.53 9.82 -12.71
C TRP A 40 40.77 10.01 -14.21
N SER A 41 40.43 8.99 -14.98
CA SER A 41 40.37 9.08 -16.43
C SER A 41 39.14 9.91 -16.89
N ALA A 42 39.15 10.30 -18.17
CA ALA A 42 38.25 11.33 -18.74
C ALA A 42 36.75 11.14 -18.42
N PRO A 43 35.96 12.23 -18.35
CA PRO A 43 34.52 12.15 -18.07
C PRO A 43 33.82 11.23 -19.07
N ARG A 44 33.23 10.15 -18.56
CA ARG A 44 32.42 9.22 -19.36
C ARG A 44 31.17 9.97 -19.87
N VAL A 45 30.83 9.74 -21.13
CA VAL A 45 29.52 10.13 -21.66
C VAL A 45 28.48 9.20 -21.02
N VAL A 46 27.67 9.74 -20.12
CA VAL A 46 26.55 9.01 -19.51
C VAL A 46 25.41 9.00 -20.52
N GLU A 47 25.04 7.81 -21.03
CA GLU A 47 23.78 7.66 -21.75
C GLU A 47 22.61 7.80 -20.77
N PRO A 48 21.51 8.49 -21.13
CA PRO A 48 20.38 8.68 -20.23
C PRO A 48 19.74 7.34 -19.86
N VAL A 49 19.23 7.26 -18.62
CA VAL A 49 18.49 6.09 -18.12
C VAL A 49 17.32 5.78 -19.04
N ARG A 50 17.13 4.52 -19.42
CA ARG A 50 16.00 4.09 -20.28
C ARG A 50 15.31 2.87 -19.71
N TRP A 51 13.99 2.83 -19.87
CA TRP A 51 13.16 1.69 -19.48
C TRP A 51 12.68 0.92 -20.70
N ILE A 52 12.70 -0.41 -20.63
CA ILE A 52 12.19 -1.31 -21.67
C ILE A 52 11.22 -2.30 -21.03
N PHE A 53 10.03 -2.40 -21.62
CA PHE A 53 8.97 -3.30 -21.19
C PHE A 53 8.92 -4.56 -22.07
N HIS A 54 8.74 -5.71 -21.44
CA HIS A 54 8.63 -7.03 -22.08
C HIS A 54 7.33 -7.73 -21.61
N PRO A 55 6.21 -7.64 -22.36
CA PRO A 55 4.96 -8.28 -21.94
C PRO A 55 5.04 -9.81 -22.06
N SER A 56 4.56 -10.51 -21.03
CA SER A 56 4.47 -11.98 -21.00
C SER A 56 3.19 -12.54 -21.63
N THR A 57 2.15 -11.72 -21.78
CA THR A 57 0.82 -12.09 -22.30
C THR A 57 0.15 -10.88 -22.98
N ARG A 58 -0.77 -11.12 -23.92
CA ARG A 58 -1.62 -10.06 -24.48
C ARG A 58 -2.72 -9.67 -23.49
N THR A 59 -2.90 -8.37 -23.31
CA THR A 59 -3.99 -7.73 -22.56
C THR A 59 -5.18 -7.45 -23.48
N GLU A 60 -6.37 -7.23 -22.92
CA GLU A 60 -7.51 -6.70 -23.69
C GLU A 60 -7.20 -5.24 -24.10
N ALA A 61 -7.50 -4.90 -25.35
CA ALA A 61 -7.28 -3.54 -25.85
C ALA A 61 -8.32 -2.56 -25.26
N ASN A 62 -7.85 -1.50 -24.63
CA ASN A 62 -8.69 -0.41 -24.11
C ASN A 62 -9.28 0.43 -25.26
N ALA A 63 -8.51 0.67 -26.31
CA ALA A 63 -8.95 1.37 -27.52
C ALA A 63 -8.14 0.91 -28.75
N ARG A 64 -8.68 1.17 -29.95
CA ARG A 64 -8.11 0.74 -31.24
C ARG A 64 -8.22 1.84 -32.29
N LEU A 65 -7.17 2.00 -33.09
CA LEU A 65 -7.11 2.91 -34.24
C LEU A 65 -6.67 2.14 -35.49
N LYS A 66 -7.50 2.19 -36.54
CA LYS A 66 -7.15 1.62 -37.85
C LYS A 66 -6.09 2.47 -38.54
N LEU A 67 -5.06 1.81 -39.06
CA LEU A 67 -4.00 2.41 -39.86
C LEU A 67 -4.08 1.94 -41.32
N ASP A 68 -3.31 2.60 -42.19
CA ASP A 68 -3.18 2.19 -43.58
C ASP A 68 -2.61 0.76 -43.70
N GLY A 69 -3.17 -0.02 -44.62
CA GLY A 69 -2.73 -1.40 -44.89
C GLY A 69 -3.28 -2.47 -43.94
N GLN A 70 -4.53 -2.33 -43.46
CA GLN A 70 -5.22 -3.31 -42.60
C GLN A 70 -4.54 -3.59 -41.25
N ARG A 71 -3.68 -2.68 -40.77
CA ARG A 71 -3.11 -2.78 -39.41
C ARG A 71 -3.95 -2.01 -38.40
N GLU A 72 -4.05 -2.53 -37.18
CA GLU A 72 -4.68 -1.84 -36.05
C GLU A 72 -3.63 -1.52 -34.98
N LEU A 73 -3.61 -0.26 -34.55
CA LEU A 73 -2.87 0.19 -33.37
C LEU A 73 -3.80 0.07 -32.16
N ALA A 74 -3.39 -0.71 -31.17
CA ALA A 74 -4.11 -0.93 -29.92
C ALA A 74 -3.34 -0.41 -28.71
N VAL A 75 -4.06 -0.11 -27.64
CA VAL A 75 -3.52 0.37 -26.36
C VAL A 75 -4.17 -0.36 -25.19
N GLY A 76 -3.53 -0.44 -24.02
CA GLY A 76 -4.05 -1.27 -22.91
C GLY A 76 -3.77 -0.79 -21.48
N GLU A 77 -4.16 -1.64 -20.53
CA GLU A 77 -4.24 -1.35 -19.09
C GLU A 77 -2.88 -1.13 -18.42
N GLY A 78 -1.77 -1.63 -18.99
CA GLY A 78 -0.41 -1.41 -18.47
C GLY A 78 0.33 -0.24 -19.13
N GLY A 79 -0.35 0.54 -19.98
CA GLY A 79 0.24 1.63 -20.77
C GLY A 79 0.95 1.19 -22.05
N GLU A 80 0.85 -0.09 -22.40
CA GLU A 80 1.40 -0.66 -23.62
C GLU A 80 0.65 -0.25 -24.89
N ARG A 81 1.37 -0.30 -26.00
CA ARG A 81 0.89 -0.03 -27.37
C ARG A 81 1.37 -1.16 -28.27
N TRP A 82 0.53 -1.63 -29.18
CA TRP A 82 0.92 -2.68 -30.12
C TRP A 82 0.25 -2.54 -31.49
N LEU A 83 0.92 -3.01 -32.54
CA LEU A 83 0.38 -3.12 -33.89
C LEU A 83 -0.03 -4.56 -34.17
N GLU A 84 -1.29 -4.75 -34.56
CA GLU A 84 -1.83 -6.00 -35.09
C GLU A 84 -1.94 -5.90 -36.63
N GLY A 85 -1.72 -6.99 -37.34
CA GLY A 85 -1.87 -7.09 -38.80
C GLY A 85 -2.38 -8.47 -39.21
N GLU A 86 -2.37 -8.80 -40.52
CA GLU A 86 -2.73 -10.14 -41.00
C GLU A 86 -1.65 -11.18 -40.64
N GLY A 87 -1.68 -11.66 -39.40
CA GLY A 87 -0.76 -12.68 -38.88
C GLY A 87 -0.96 -12.93 -37.39
N ALA A 88 -0.38 -14.03 -36.89
CA ALA A 88 -0.50 -14.40 -35.47
C ALA A 88 0.33 -13.50 -34.53
N HIS A 89 1.23 -12.65 -35.05
CA HIS A 89 2.20 -11.87 -34.27
C HIS A 89 1.81 -10.38 -34.21
N ALA A 90 2.15 -9.71 -33.11
CA ALA A 90 1.91 -8.28 -32.91
C ALA A 90 3.21 -7.57 -32.51
N ASP A 91 3.50 -6.44 -33.15
CA ASP A 91 4.68 -5.62 -32.81
C ASP A 91 4.34 -4.78 -31.58
N VAL A 92 5.11 -4.92 -30.48
CA VAL A 92 4.88 -4.17 -29.24
C VAL A 92 5.83 -2.98 -29.14
N ALA A 93 5.33 -1.83 -28.69
CA ALA A 93 6.16 -0.66 -28.39
C ALA A 93 7.03 -0.94 -27.15
N PRO A 94 8.37 -0.79 -27.23
CA PRO A 94 9.23 -0.86 -26.04
C PRO A 94 9.02 0.34 -25.10
N PHE A 95 8.42 1.42 -25.62
CA PHE A 95 8.08 2.65 -24.90
C PHE A 95 6.62 2.64 -24.44
N VAL A 96 6.40 2.31 -23.17
CA VAL A 96 5.07 2.31 -22.53
C VAL A 96 4.74 3.64 -21.86
N ALA A 97 3.46 3.99 -21.79
CA ALA A 97 3.00 5.05 -20.89
C ALA A 97 3.11 4.56 -19.44
N PRO A 98 3.37 5.45 -18.46
CA PRO A 98 3.44 5.07 -17.05
C PRO A 98 2.07 4.76 -16.42
N GLU A 99 1.01 4.68 -17.22
CA GLU A 99 -0.37 4.55 -16.80
C GLU A 99 -1.23 3.84 -17.85
N PRO A 100 -2.40 3.28 -17.47
CA PRO A 100 -3.35 2.73 -18.43
C PRO A 100 -3.68 3.76 -19.52
N LEU A 101 -3.55 3.36 -20.78
CA LEU A 101 -4.02 4.16 -21.91
C LEU A 101 -5.49 3.84 -22.14
N ILE A 102 -6.34 4.86 -22.15
CA ILE A 102 -7.81 4.74 -22.21
C ILE A 102 -8.40 5.07 -23.59
N ASP A 103 -7.65 5.80 -24.43
CA ASP A 103 -8.05 6.16 -25.79
C ASP A 103 -6.83 6.51 -26.66
N LEU A 104 -6.98 6.53 -27.98
CA LEU A 104 -5.97 7.01 -28.92
C LEU A 104 -6.55 7.60 -30.20
N GLY A 105 -5.76 8.40 -30.90
CA GLY A 105 -6.11 8.93 -32.21
C GLY A 105 -4.98 9.70 -32.88
N ARG A 106 -5.34 10.66 -33.73
CA ARG A 106 -4.39 11.51 -34.48
C ARG A 106 -4.58 12.98 -34.16
N THR A 107 -3.48 13.71 -34.02
CA THR A 107 -3.44 15.17 -33.90
C THR A 107 -2.45 15.73 -34.93
N GLY A 108 -2.98 16.15 -36.08
CA GLY A 108 -2.17 16.41 -37.28
C GLY A 108 -1.42 15.16 -37.73
N ASP A 109 -0.10 15.31 -37.93
CA ASP A 109 0.77 14.22 -38.38
C ASP A 109 1.17 13.24 -37.25
N ARG A 110 0.85 13.56 -35.99
CA ARG A 110 1.20 12.75 -34.80
C ARG A 110 0.10 11.84 -34.32
N TYR A 111 0.49 10.78 -33.62
CA TYR A 111 -0.38 9.95 -32.80
C TYR A 111 -0.54 10.57 -31.41
N ALA A 112 -1.76 10.52 -30.88
CA ALA A 112 -2.10 10.95 -29.53
C ALA A 112 -2.62 9.75 -28.73
N PHE A 113 -2.13 9.59 -27.51
CA PHE A 113 -2.48 8.49 -26.60
C PHE A 113 -2.94 9.08 -25.27
N VAL A 114 -4.18 8.81 -24.85
CA VAL A 114 -4.78 9.39 -23.65
C VAL A 114 -4.59 8.43 -22.47
N GLY A 115 -3.94 8.90 -21.41
CA GLY A 115 -3.77 8.19 -20.14
C GLY A 115 -4.98 8.35 -19.21
N ALA A 116 -5.16 7.39 -18.30
CA ALA A 116 -6.25 7.38 -17.30
C ALA A 116 -6.29 8.61 -16.37
N SER A 117 -5.18 9.32 -16.20
CA SER A 117 -5.08 10.60 -15.46
C SER A 117 -5.45 11.84 -16.28
N GLY A 118 -5.75 11.70 -17.58
CA GLY A 118 -6.03 12.80 -18.52
C GLY A 118 -4.80 13.35 -19.27
N LEU A 119 -3.61 12.77 -19.05
CA LEU A 119 -2.42 13.08 -19.83
C LEU A 119 -2.56 12.64 -21.29
N VAL A 120 -1.99 13.40 -22.22
CA VAL A 120 -1.95 13.01 -23.63
C VAL A 120 -0.49 12.92 -24.09
N TYR A 121 -0.03 11.70 -24.31
CA TYR A 121 1.29 11.39 -24.82
C TYR A 121 1.26 11.47 -26.35
N LEU A 122 2.24 12.13 -26.96
CA LEU A 122 2.35 12.26 -28.42
C LEU A 122 3.55 11.48 -28.94
N ALA A 123 3.39 10.81 -30.08
CA ALA A 123 4.48 10.16 -30.81
C ALA A 123 4.39 10.47 -32.31
N ASP A 124 5.54 10.61 -32.97
CA ASP A 124 5.62 10.75 -34.43
C ASP A 124 5.36 9.40 -35.14
N GLU A 125 5.61 8.26 -34.46
CA GLU A 125 5.37 6.90 -34.96
C GLU A 125 4.46 6.08 -34.01
N PRO A 126 3.67 5.10 -34.50
CA PRO A 126 2.73 4.31 -33.69
C PRO A 126 3.34 3.66 -32.44
N LEU A 127 4.54 3.08 -32.60
CA LEU A 127 5.29 2.36 -31.56
C LEU A 127 6.58 3.08 -31.15
N GLY A 128 6.84 4.26 -31.73
CA GLY A 128 8.02 5.08 -31.43
C GLY A 128 7.96 5.70 -30.03
N PRO A 129 9.05 6.32 -29.56
CA PRO A 129 9.08 6.99 -28.26
C PRO A 129 8.07 8.15 -28.22
N PHE A 130 7.62 8.49 -27.01
CA PHE A 130 6.84 9.71 -26.82
C PHE A 130 7.76 10.92 -26.98
N VAL A 131 7.39 11.85 -27.86
CA VAL A 131 8.19 13.04 -28.20
C VAL A 131 7.70 14.30 -27.50
N ASP A 132 6.47 14.27 -26.96
CA ASP A 132 5.82 15.37 -26.24
C ASP A 132 4.71 14.81 -25.32
N VAL A 133 4.35 15.53 -24.25
CA VAL A 133 3.30 15.15 -23.30
C VAL A 133 2.49 16.38 -22.90
N ARG A 134 1.22 16.42 -23.30
CA ARG A 134 0.29 17.48 -22.89
C ARG A 134 -0.32 17.14 -21.53
N ARG A 135 -0.20 18.08 -20.59
CA ARG A 135 -0.65 17.91 -19.20
C ARG A 135 -2.04 18.51 -18.99
N PRO A 136 -2.97 17.82 -18.30
CA PRO A 136 -4.19 18.44 -17.80
C PRO A 136 -3.85 19.47 -16.69
N PRO A 137 -4.78 20.38 -16.34
CA PRO A 137 -4.55 21.40 -15.31
C PRO A 137 -4.22 20.80 -13.93
N ARG A 138 -4.77 19.63 -13.65
CA ARG A 138 -4.52 18.76 -12.49
C ARG A 138 -4.56 17.30 -12.93
N PRO A 139 -3.83 16.36 -12.28
CA PRO A 139 -4.04 14.94 -12.52
C PRO A 139 -5.47 14.55 -12.12
N PHE A 140 -6.19 13.85 -12.99
CA PHE A 140 -7.60 13.50 -12.74
C PHE A 140 -7.78 12.16 -12.02
N VAL A 141 -8.85 12.03 -11.25
CA VAL A 141 -9.32 10.75 -10.65
C VAL A 141 -10.21 9.95 -11.59
N SER A 142 -10.75 10.60 -12.62
CA SER A 142 -11.50 10.00 -13.72
C SER A 142 -11.24 10.84 -14.97
N ALA A 143 -10.84 10.21 -16.06
CA ALA A 143 -10.71 10.83 -17.37
C ALA A 143 -11.42 9.99 -18.43
N THR A 144 -11.91 10.66 -19.48
CA THR A 144 -12.59 10.05 -20.62
C THR A 144 -12.28 10.85 -21.87
N SER A 145 -12.39 10.20 -23.02
CA SER A 145 -12.16 10.81 -24.34
C SER A 145 -13.23 10.36 -25.32
N GLN A 146 -13.60 11.23 -26.26
CA GLN A 146 -14.41 10.91 -27.42
C GLN A 146 -14.04 11.86 -28.57
N ASP A 147 -13.65 11.31 -29.71
CA ASP A 147 -13.35 12.06 -30.95
C ASP A 147 -12.37 13.24 -30.76
N GLY A 148 -11.40 13.08 -29.85
CA GLY A 148 -10.38 14.10 -29.51
C GLY A 148 -10.84 15.19 -28.53
N VAL A 149 -12.08 15.13 -28.06
CA VAL A 149 -12.56 15.89 -26.89
C VAL A 149 -12.34 15.03 -25.64
N LEU A 150 -11.76 15.64 -24.60
CA LEU A 150 -11.53 15.00 -23.32
C LEU A 150 -12.45 15.60 -22.26
N ALA A 151 -12.82 14.80 -21.26
CA ALA A 151 -13.37 15.30 -20.00
C ALA A 151 -12.66 14.63 -18.82
N GLY A 152 -12.49 15.36 -17.72
CA GLY A 152 -11.76 14.88 -16.56
C GLY A 152 -12.23 15.48 -15.26
N VAL A 153 -12.19 14.68 -14.19
CA VAL A 153 -12.56 15.09 -12.82
C VAL A 153 -11.31 15.17 -11.97
N GLU A 154 -11.01 16.33 -11.41
CA GLU A 154 -9.90 16.50 -10.47
C GLU A 154 -10.26 15.93 -9.07
N PRO A 155 -9.28 15.58 -8.20
CA PRO A 155 -9.56 14.96 -6.91
C PRO A 155 -10.51 15.77 -6.00
N SER A 156 -10.44 17.10 -6.08
CA SER A 156 -11.31 18.06 -5.41
C SER A 156 -12.77 18.02 -5.90
N GLY A 157 -13.04 17.38 -7.04
CA GLY A 157 -14.37 17.19 -7.63
C GLY A 157 -14.75 18.22 -8.69
N GLY A 158 -13.83 19.09 -9.11
CA GLY A 158 -14.00 19.96 -10.28
C GLY A 158 -14.05 19.15 -11.58
N LEU A 159 -14.87 19.59 -12.53
CA LEU A 159 -15.00 18.99 -13.86
C LEU A 159 -14.32 19.88 -14.89
N TRP A 160 -13.48 19.28 -15.73
CA TRP A 160 -12.67 19.94 -16.75
C TRP A 160 -12.94 19.34 -18.12
N ILE A 161 -12.97 20.18 -19.14
CA ILE A 161 -13.18 19.81 -20.55
C ILE A 161 -11.95 20.19 -21.35
N GLY A 162 -11.48 19.25 -22.16
CA GLY A 162 -10.26 19.37 -22.97
C GLY A 162 -10.58 19.34 -24.46
N ALA A 163 -10.01 20.27 -25.22
CA ALA A 163 -10.13 20.33 -26.67
C ALA A 163 -8.81 19.95 -27.37
N ASP A 164 -8.92 19.58 -28.65
CA ASP A 164 -7.80 19.33 -29.57
C ASP A 164 -6.78 18.31 -29.02
N TRP A 165 -7.24 17.21 -28.41
CA TRP A 165 -6.40 16.24 -27.68
C TRP A 165 -5.63 16.87 -26.51
N GLY A 166 -6.36 17.56 -25.63
CA GLY A 166 -5.83 18.14 -24.39
C GLY A 166 -4.86 19.31 -24.60
N ALA A 167 -4.88 19.97 -25.76
CA ALA A 167 -4.06 21.16 -26.03
C ALA A 167 -4.60 22.42 -25.33
N ARG A 168 -5.89 22.43 -24.99
CA ARG A 168 -6.57 23.49 -24.23
C ARG A 168 -7.54 22.85 -23.26
N TRP A 169 -7.69 23.45 -22.08
CA TRP A 169 -8.58 23.00 -21.02
C TRP A 169 -9.37 24.16 -20.46
N GLU A 170 -10.64 23.92 -20.16
CA GLU A 170 -11.56 24.84 -19.50
C GLU A 170 -12.30 24.12 -18.37
N ALA A 171 -12.61 24.84 -17.29
CA ALA A 171 -13.45 24.30 -16.22
C ALA A 171 -14.91 24.34 -16.68
N ALA A 172 -15.65 23.25 -16.45
CA ALA A 172 -17.06 23.21 -16.78
C ALA A 172 -17.87 24.11 -15.83
N GLU A 173 -18.76 24.94 -16.37
CA GLU A 173 -19.66 25.77 -15.57
C GLU A 173 -20.78 24.90 -14.97
N VAL A 174 -20.57 24.39 -13.76
CA VAL A 174 -21.54 23.56 -13.02
C VAL A 174 -21.67 24.03 -11.57
N PRO A 175 -22.87 24.41 -11.10
CA PRO A 175 -23.04 24.91 -9.74
C PRO A 175 -23.01 23.77 -8.70
N ASN A 176 -22.20 23.94 -7.66
CA ASN A 176 -22.27 23.22 -6.39
C ASN A 176 -22.31 21.68 -6.47
N ALA A 177 -21.60 21.10 -7.45
CA ALA A 177 -21.48 19.65 -7.64
C ALA A 177 -20.04 19.19 -7.40
N ARG A 178 -19.89 18.07 -6.67
CA ARG A 178 -18.59 17.44 -6.38
C ARG A 178 -18.45 16.16 -7.18
N PHE A 179 -17.93 16.26 -8.41
CA PHE A 179 -17.82 15.13 -9.31
C PHE A 179 -16.80 14.09 -8.82
N VAL A 180 -17.00 12.84 -9.23
CA VAL A 180 -16.10 11.70 -8.95
C VAL A 180 -15.80 10.87 -10.20
N GLU A 181 -16.67 10.93 -11.21
CA GLU A 181 -16.51 10.20 -12.46
C GLU A 181 -17.20 10.95 -13.61
N VAL A 182 -16.62 10.88 -14.81
CA VAL A 182 -17.21 11.41 -16.04
C VAL A 182 -17.01 10.43 -17.20
N ALA A 183 -18.03 10.30 -18.05
CA ALA A 183 -17.96 9.59 -19.31
C ALA A 183 -18.61 10.40 -20.42
N LEU A 184 -17.89 10.61 -21.51
CA LEU A 184 -18.47 11.03 -22.78
C LEU A 184 -18.99 9.77 -23.51
N GLY A 185 -20.01 9.92 -24.33
CA GLY A 185 -20.62 8.87 -25.14
C GLY A 185 -20.77 9.30 -26.61
N ALA A 186 -21.37 8.43 -27.43
CA ALA A 186 -21.59 8.76 -28.84
C ALA A 186 -22.52 9.98 -29.01
N ARG A 187 -22.44 10.64 -30.18
CA ARG A 187 -23.35 11.71 -30.62
C ARG A 187 -23.39 12.94 -29.67
N GLY A 188 -22.29 13.22 -28.98
CA GLY A 188 -22.18 14.35 -28.04
C GLY A 188 -22.87 14.14 -26.69
N THR A 189 -23.29 12.91 -26.36
CA THR A 189 -23.82 12.59 -25.02
C THR A 189 -22.71 12.59 -23.97
N GLY A 190 -23.04 12.93 -22.73
CA GLY A 190 -22.14 12.80 -21.59
C GLY A 190 -22.90 12.56 -20.29
N LEU A 191 -22.28 11.84 -19.36
CA LEU A 191 -22.71 11.71 -17.97
C LEU A 191 -21.57 12.03 -17.02
N ALA A 192 -21.88 12.78 -15.97
CA ALA A 192 -20.99 13.03 -14.85
C ALA A 192 -21.72 12.67 -13.55
N LEU A 193 -21.00 11.97 -12.67
CA LEU A 193 -21.47 11.47 -11.39
C LEU A 193 -20.83 12.31 -10.28
N ALA A 194 -21.65 12.81 -9.36
CA ALA A 194 -21.19 13.50 -8.15
C ALA A 194 -21.50 12.72 -6.87
N ILE A 195 -20.92 13.19 -5.76
CA ILE A 195 -21.18 12.68 -4.41
C ILE A 195 -21.81 13.77 -3.51
N PRO A 196 -22.82 13.44 -2.67
CA PRO A 196 -23.61 12.20 -2.68
C PRO A 196 -24.25 11.91 -4.04
N GLU A 197 -24.52 10.63 -4.33
CA GLU A 197 -24.89 10.15 -5.67
C GLU A 197 -25.97 11.01 -6.36
N ALA A 198 -25.53 11.78 -7.33
CA ALA A 198 -26.35 12.66 -8.16
C ALA A 198 -25.74 12.74 -9.57
N TRP A 199 -26.57 13.08 -10.56
CA TRP A 199 -26.26 12.92 -11.98
C TRP A 199 -26.38 14.22 -12.76
N TRP A 200 -25.38 14.48 -13.60
CA TRP A 200 -25.42 15.54 -14.61
C TRP A 200 -25.27 14.91 -15.98
N ALA A 201 -25.99 15.45 -16.95
CA ALA A 201 -25.92 15.04 -18.34
C ALA A 201 -25.50 16.19 -19.25
N SER A 202 -24.79 15.83 -20.32
CA SER A 202 -24.45 16.70 -21.45
C SER A 202 -25.04 16.14 -22.74
N ALA A 203 -25.35 17.04 -23.67
CA ALA A 203 -25.85 16.73 -25.02
C ALA A 203 -25.05 17.46 -26.12
N ASP A 204 -23.92 18.08 -25.77
CA ASP A 204 -23.09 18.93 -26.64
C ASP A 204 -21.58 18.59 -26.57
N GLY A 205 -21.26 17.34 -26.20
CA GLY A 205 -19.89 16.84 -26.10
C GLY A 205 -19.18 17.23 -24.80
N GLY A 206 -19.94 17.49 -23.73
CA GLY A 206 -19.41 17.89 -22.43
C GLY A 206 -19.24 19.41 -22.25
N ARG A 207 -19.68 20.24 -23.20
CA ARG A 207 -19.54 21.71 -23.09
C ARG A 207 -20.52 22.32 -22.08
N SER A 208 -21.72 21.78 -21.97
CA SER A 208 -22.68 22.15 -20.93
C SER A 208 -23.23 20.92 -20.21
N TRP A 209 -23.50 21.10 -18.92
CA TRP A 209 -23.93 20.05 -18.01
C TRP A 209 -25.18 20.48 -17.25
N ARG A 210 -26.19 19.60 -17.18
CA ARG A 210 -27.46 19.87 -16.47
C ARG A 210 -27.81 18.70 -15.56
N PRO A 211 -28.37 18.96 -14.36
CA PRO A 211 -28.87 17.89 -13.50
C PRO A 211 -29.86 16.98 -14.24
N THR A 212 -29.80 15.67 -13.98
CA THR A 212 -30.74 14.68 -14.47
C THR A 212 -31.13 13.74 -13.33
N GLU A 213 -32.41 13.34 -13.26
CA GLU A 213 -32.90 12.54 -12.14
C GLU A 213 -32.83 11.04 -12.43
N LEU A 214 -32.09 10.33 -11.58
CA LEU A 214 -32.10 8.87 -11.46
C LEU A 214 -32.00 8.53 -9.96
N PRO A 215 -32.91 7.72 -9.40
CA PRO A 215 -32.81 7.31 -8.00
C PRO A 215 -31.50 6.54 -7.74
N PRO A 216 -30.76 6.86 -6.65
CA PRO A 216 -29.47 6.25 -6.38
C PRO A 216 -29.47 4.71 -6.49
N LEU A 217 -28.41 4.20 -7.12
CA LEU A 217 -28.17 2.77 -7.36
C LEU A 217 -26.84 2.26 -6.75
N GLY A 218 -26.08 3.12 -6.08
CA GLY A 218 -24.76 2.81 -5.57
C GLY A 218 -23.79 2.70 -6.74
N ALA A 219 -23.65 3.76 -7.52
CA ALA A 219 -22.88 3.79 -8.76
C ALA A 219 -21.40 3.43 -8.51
N ARG A 220 -20.91 2.39 -9.20
CA ARG A 220 -19.53 1.87 -9.11
C ARG A 220 -18.65 2.30 -10.28
N ARG A 221 -19.27 2.51 -11.45
CA ARG A 221 -18.66 3.05 -12.66
C ARG A 221 -19.70 3.53 -13.67
N ILE A 222 -19.28 4.44 -14.55
CA ILE A 222 -19.92 4.71 -15.84
C ILE A 222 -19.12 3.94 -16.92
N GLY A 223 -19.82 3.41 -17.92
CA GLY A 223 -19.23 2.76 -19.08
C GLY A 223 -20.04 3.05 -20.34
N ARG A 224 -19.61 2.47 -21.44
CA ARG A 224 -20.38 2.43 -22.70
C ARG A 224 -20.87 1.01 -22.94
N ASP A 225 -21.94 0.84 -23.70
CA ASP A 225 -22.24 -0.45 -24.34
C ASP A 225 -21.79 -0.46 -25.82
N ALA A 226 -22.03 -1.58 -26.52
CA ALA A 226 -21.58 -1.77 -27.89
C ALA A 226 -22.20 -0.79 -28.91
N ALA A 227 -23.24 -0.03 -28.56
CA ALA A 227 -23.79 1.04 -29.39
C ALA A 227 -23.15 2.42 -29.12
N GLY A 228 -22.24 2.49 -28.14
CA GLY A 228 -21.63 3.75 -27.67
C GLY A 228 -22.52 4.55 -26.71
N ASP A 229 -23.67 4.01 -26.30
CA ASP A 229 -24.58 4.64 -25.33
C ASP A 229 -24.07 4.39 -23.90
N LEU A 230 -24.38 5.31 -22.99
CA LEU A 230 -23.82 5.32 -21.63
C LEU A 230 -24.59 4.39 -20.69
N VAL A 231 -23.86 3.56 -19.94
CA VAL A 231 -24.40 2.58 -19.00
C VAL A 231 -23.74 2.73 -17.64
N VAL A 232 -24.55 2.86 -16.59
CA VAL A 232 -24.11 2.92 -15.20
C VAL A 232 -24.20 1.53 -14.57
N GLU A 233 -23.12 1.10 -13.92
CA GLU A 233 -23.10 -0.10 -13.09
C GLU A 233 -23.28 0.29 -11.61
N GLY A 234 -24.38 -0.11 -10.99
CA GLY A 234 -24.62 0.06 -9.55
C GLY A 234 -24.30 -1.19 -8.73
N LEU A 235 -24.48 -1.11 -7.41
CA LEU A 235 -24.28 -2.23 -6.50
C LEU A 235 -25.23 -3.41 -6.77
N PHE A 236 -26.49 -3.14 -7.13
CA PHE A 236 -27.53 -4.17 -7.29
C PHE A 236 -28.20 -4.18 -8.66
N ARG A 237 -28.05 -3.12 -9.46
CA ARG A 237 -28.74 -2.92 -10.73
C ARG A 237 -27.94 -2.04 -11.68
N ARG A 238 -28.37 -1.96 -12.95
CA ARG A 238 -27.79 -1.13 -14.01
C ARG A 238 -28.85 -0.16 -14.55
N ALA A 239 -28.42 1.01 -14.98
CA ALA A 239 -29.24 1.96 -15.75
C ALA A 239 -28.53 2.34 -17.06
N ARG A 240 -29.27 2.61 -18.12
CA ARG A 240 -28.74 3.12 -19.41
C ARG A 240 -29.26 4.54 -19.62
N TYR A 241 -28.40 5.41 -20.15
CA TYR A 241 -28.75 6.77 -20.56
C TYR A 241 -28.62 6.90 -22.07
N GLU A 242 -29.72 7.20 -22.73
CA GLU A 242 -29.77 7.35 -24.18
C GLU A 242 -30.74 8.49 -24.53
N GLN A 243 -30.39 9.31 -25.54
CA GLN A 243 -31.28 10.34 -26.11
C GLN A 243 -31.92 11.27 -25.05
N GLY A 244 -31.17 11.60 -23.99
CA GLY A 244 -31.62 12.47 -22.90
C GLY A 244 -32.50 11.78 -21.84
N ARG A 245 -32.63 10.45 -21.86
CA ARG A 245 -33.55 9.69 -20.99
C ARG A 245 -32.87 8.50 -20.32
N TRP A 246 -33.33 8.19 -19.10
CA TRP A 246 -32.92 7.01 -18.35
C TRP A 246 -33.80 5.79 -18.67
N MET A 247 -33.16 4.64 -18.75
CA MET A 247 -33.77 3.31 -18.79
C MET A 247 -33.31 2.51 -17.57
N ASP A 248 -34.22 2.32 -16.61
CA ASP A 248 -33.98 1.62 -15.33
C ASP A 248 -35.12 0.61 -15.07
N PRO A 249 -34.83 -0.71 -14.94
CA PRO A 249 -33.51 -1.32 -15.11
C PRO A 249 -33.06 -1.35 -16.58
N ALA A 250 -31.75 -1.26 -16.80
CA ALA A 250 -31.18 -1.43 -18.13
C ALA A 250 -31.45 -2.86 -18.69
N PRO A 251 -31.68 -3.01 -20.02
CA PRO A 251 -31.84 -4.32 -20.65
C PRO A 251 -30.66 -5.24 -20.34
N ALA A 252 -30.90 -6.54 -20.20
CA ALA A 252 -29.87 -7.50 -19.79
C ALA A 252 -28.59 -7.44 -20.67
N ARG A 253 -28.78 -7.19 -21.98
CA ARG A 253 -27.74 -7.06 -23.01
C ARG A 253 -26.89 -5.78 -22.89
N SER A 254 -27.37 -4.72 -22.24
CA SER A 254 -26.58 -3.52 -21.93
C SER A 254 -25.65 -3.77 -20.74
N ARG A 255 -24.65 -4.62 -20.94
CA ARG A 255 -23.48 -4.69 -20.04
C ARG A 255 -22.56 -3.54 -20.41
N PRO A 256 -22.08 -2.74 -19.44
CA PRO A 256 -21.00 -1.81 -19.72
C PRO A 256 -19.78 -2.63 -20.11
N THR A 257 -19.21 -2.37 -21.28
CA THR A 257 -17.90 -2.92 -21.61
C THR A 257 -16.86 -2.29 -20.67
N ARG A 258 -15.69 -2.93 -20.49
CA ARG A 258 -14.47 -2.14 -20.18
C ARG A 258 -14.31 -1.07 -21.30
N PRO A 259 -13.58 0.04 -21.11
CA PRO A 259 -13.06 0.75 -22.28
C PRO A 259 -12.41 -0.31 -23.18
N SER A 260 -13.02 -0.56 -24.33
CA SER A 260 -12.81 -1.70 -25.22
C SER A 260 -13.86 -1.59 -26.32
N PRO A 261 -13.55 -1.97 -27.56
CA PRO A 261 -13.36 -0.93 -28.57
C PRO A 261 -14.59 -0.73 -29.46
N THR A 262 -14.49 0.21 -30.38
CA THR A 262 -15.21 0.11 -31.64
C THR A 262 -14.86 -1.21 -32.33
N THR A 263 -15.88 -2.01 -32.66
CA THR A 263 -15.86 -3.34 -33.33
C THR A 263 -15.75 -4.57 -32.40
N GLN A 264 -16.55 -5.59 -32.73
CA GLN A 264 -16.81 -6.79 -31.92
C GLN A 264 -15.72 -7.88 -32.03
N VAL A 265 -15.47 -8.59 -30.92
CA VAL A 265 -15.01 -10.00 -30.91
C VAL A 265 -15.68 -10.72 -29.74
N GLU A 266 -16.12 -11.97 -29.92
CA GLU A 266 -16.59 -12.82 -28.81
C GLU A 266 -15.42 -13.37 -27.98
N PRO A 267 -15.53 -13.52 -26.65
CA PRO A 267 -14.45 -14.04 -25.84
C PRO A 267 -14.21 -15.53 -26.11
N ALA A 268 -12.99 -15.88 -26.52
CA ALA A 268 -12.55 -17.27 -26.57
C ALA A 268 -12.41 -17.83 -25.15
N PRO A 269 -12.90 -19.05 -24.86
CA PRO A 269 -12.69 -19.70 -23.57
C PRO A 269 -11.22 -20.12 -23.40
N ASP A 270 -10.70 -19.94 -22.19
CA ASP A 270 -9.45 -20.52 -21.67
C ASP A 270 -8.22 -20.44 -22.59
N ALA A 271 -7.81 -19.21 -22.94
CA ALA A 271 -6.52 -18.97 -23.58
C ALA A 271 -5.36 -19.22 -22.59
N ALA A 272 -4.65 -20.33 -22.78
CA ALA A 272 -3.28 -20.49 -22.30
C ALA A 272 -2.39 -19.34 -22.82
N PRO A 273 -1.27 -18.99 -22.13
CA PRO A 273 -0.34 -17.98 -22.64
C PRO A 273 0.12 -18.34 -24.05
N SER A 274 0.04 -17.36 -24.97
CA SER A 274 0.38 -17.54 -26.38
C SER A 274 1.85 -17.96 -26.52
N PRO A 275 2.17 -18.96 -27.35
CA PRO A 275 3.54 -19.46 -27.52
C PRO A 275 4.49 -18.46 -28.21
N ASP A 276 3.99 -17.34 -28.73
CA ASP A 276 4.71 -16.45 -29.65
C ASP A 276 5.22 -15.14 -29.00
N ALA A 277 5.34 -15.09 -27.67
CA ALA A 277 6.00 -13.97 -26.99
C ALA A 277 7.53 -14.05 -27.20
N ALA A 278 8.14 -12.98 -27.72
CA ALA A 278 9.59 -12.94 -27.94
C ALA A 278 10.35 -13.12 -26.61
N PRO A 279 11.48 -13.87 -26.58
CA PRO A 279 12.17 -14.14 -25.32
C PRO A 279 12.67 -12.87 -24.64
N SER A 280 12.28 -12.67 -23.38
CA SER A 280 12.71 -11.55 -22.55
C SER A 280 13.85 -11.93 -21.60
N PRO A 281 14.68 -10.96 -21.17
CA PRO A 281 15.64 -11.18 -20.10
C PRO A 281 14.91 -11.24 -18.75
N ASP A 282 15.29 -12.19 -17.90
CA ASP A 282 14.58 -12.52 -16.66
C ASP A 282 15.51 -12.50 -15.45
N ALA A 283 15.18 -11.65 -14.48
CA ALA A 283 15.90 -11.54 -13.22
C ALA A 283 15.93 -12.87 -12.45
N ALA A 284 14.84 -13.64 -12.44
CA ALA A 284 14.75 -14.89 -11.67
C ALA A 284 15.74 -15.93 -12.21
N ARG A 285 15.85 -16.06 -13.54
CA ARG A 285 16.87 -16.93 -14.17
C ARG A 285 18.31 -16.54 -13.77
N VAL A 286 18.60 -15.26 -13.56
CA VAL A 286 19.92 -14.81 -13.07
C VAL A 286 20.14 -15.22 -11.62
N GLN A 287 19.11 -15.11 -10.77
CA GLN A 287 19.20 -15.51 -9.35
C GLN A 287 19.25 -17.03 -9.15
N GLU A 288 18.58 -17.79 -10.01
CA GLU A 288 18.74 -19.25 -10.15
C GLU A 288 20.13 -19.65 -10.67
N GLY A 289 20.92 -18.71 -11.20
CA GLY A 289 22.19 -18.99 -11.88
C GLY A 289 22.03 -19.71 -13.22
N ARG A 290 20.84 -19.68 -13.83
CA ARG A 290 20.54 -20.21 -15.18
C ARG A 290 20.77 -19.18 -16.29
N ALA A 291 20.90 -17.91 -15.90
CA ALA A 291 21.33 -16.79 -16.72
C ALA A 291 22.43 -15.99 -16.01
N VAL A 292 23.12 -15.15 -16.78
CA VAL A 292 24.12 -14.18 -16.32
C VAL A 292 23.74 -12.81 -16.88
N LEU A 293 23.86 -11.78 -16.03
CA LEU A 293 23.81 -10.38 -16.43
C LEU A 293 25.18 -9.77 -16.13
N ASP A 294 25.95 -9.46 -17.16
CA ASP A 294 27.30 -8.90 -17.05
C ASP A 294 27.46 -7.61 -17.89
N ASP A 295 28.69 -7.13 -18.01
CA ASP A 295 29.05 -5.94 -18.80
C ASP A 295 28.76 -6.11 -20.30
N ALA A 296 28.68 -7.36 -20.78
CA ALA A 296 28.36 -7.71 -22.16
C ALA A 296 26.87 -8.06 -22.34
N GLY A 297 26.02 -7.78 -21.34
CA GLY A 297 24.56 -7.92 -21.40
C GLY A 297 24.03 -9.20 -20.77
N TYR A 298 22.91 -9.68 -21.31
CA TYR A 298 22.22 -10.88 -20.84
C TYR A 298 22.71 -12.12 -21.59
N PHE A 299 22.87 -13.23 -20.88
CA PHE A 299 23.15 -14.55 -21.44
C PHE A 299 22.37 -15.63 -20.65
N ALA A 300 21.58 -16.46 -21.33
CA ALA A 300 20.85 -17.56 -20.69
C ALA A 300 20.89 -18.84 -21.54
N LEU A 301 20.79 -19.99 -20.87
CA LEU A 301 20.57 -21.29 -21.49
C LEU A 301 19.18 -21.83 -21.15
N GLU A 302 18.40 -22.11 -22.19
CA GLU A 302 17.03 -22.61 -22.09
C GLU A 302 16.90 -23.95 -22.80
N LEU A 303 16.22 -24.92 -22.16
CA LEU A 303 15.91 -26.20 -22.78
C LEU A 303 14.53 -26.10 -23.44
N VAL A 304 14.51 -25.96 -24.76
CA VAL A 304 13.28 -25.89 -25.56
C VAL A 304 12.89 -27.27 -26.09
N THR A 305 11.63 -27.41 -26.50
CA THR A 305 11.14 -28.56 -27.26
C THR A 305 10.51 -28.05 -28.54
N GLU A 306 11.17 -28.28 -29.68
CA GLU A 306 10.77 -27.81 -31.00
C GLU A 306 10.56 -29.05 -31.89
N GLU A 307 9.42 -29.11 -32.60
CA GLU A 307 9.02 -30.24 -33.47
C GLU A 307 9.06 -31.65 -32.80
N GLY A 308 9.08 -31.71 -31.46
CA GLY A 308 9.17 -32.94 -30.67
C GLY A 308 10.59 -33.32 -30.23
N GLU A 309 11.62 -32.68 -30.80
CA GLU A 309 13.00 -32.81 -30.33
C GLU A 309 13.31 -31.77 -29.26
N ARG A 310 14.25 -32.09 -28.35
CA ARG A 310 14.70 -31.17 -27.32
C ARG A 310 16.07 -30.62 -27.67
N ALA A 311 16.22 -29.31 -27.60
CA ALA A 311 17.47 -28.60 -27.89
C ALA A 311 17.78 -27.57 -26.78
N TRP A 312 19.07 -27.31 -26.56
CA TRP A 312 19.50 -26.17 -25.76
C TRP A 312 19.57 -24.92 -26.66
N ARG A 313 18.90 -23.85 -26.25
CA ARG A 313 18.88 -22.54 -26.88
C ARG A 313 19.67 -21.54 -26.03
N VAL A 314 20.60 -20.83 -26.67
CA VAL A 314 21.25 -19.64 -26.13
C VAL A 314 20.34 -18.45 -26.40
N LEU A 315 20.03 -17.69 -25.35
CA LEU A 315 19.44 -16.36 -25.45
C LEU A 315 20.52 -15.37 -25.05
N SER A 316 20.93 -14.47 -25.95
CA SER A 316 21.97 -13.48 -25.63
C SER A 316 21.81 -12.13 -26.33
N GLY A 317 22.24 -11.07 -25.65
CA GLY A 317 22.27 -9.72 -26.23
C GLY A 317 22.44 -8.61 -25.19
N PRO A 318 22.70 -7.37 -25.63
CA PRO A 318 22.64 -6.20 -24.77
C PRO A 318 21.26 -6.08 -24.11
N LEU A 319 21.22 -5.61 -22.86
CA LEU A 319 19.98 -5.38 -22.11
C LEU A 319 19.00 -4.43 -22.85
N GLY A 320 19.54 -3.58 -23.73
CA GLY A 320 18.79 -2.59 -24.51
C GLY A 320 18.27 -3.06 -25.87
N ALA A 321 18.49 -4.32 -26.25
CA ALA A 321 18.17 -4.83 -27.58
C ALA A 321 17.37 -6.14 -27.52
N ARG A 322 16.73 -6.51 -28.63
CA ARG A 322 16.10 -7.83 -28.79
C ARG A 322 17.16 -8.92 -28.58
N LEU A 323 16.87 -9.89 -27.72
CA LEU A 323 17.74 -11.05 -27.51
C LEU A 323 17.87 -11.85 -28.81
N GLN A 324 19.09 -12.28 -29.13
CA GLN A 324 19.36 -13.20 -30.21
C GLN A 324 19.20 -14.64 -29.72
N GLU A 325 18.56 -15.45 -30.55
CA GLU A 325 18.33 -16.87 -30.31
C GLU A 325 19.29 -17.69 -31.16
N ARG A 326 20.01 -18.64 -30.55
CA ARG A 326 20.94 -19.54 -31.24
C ARG A 326 20.93 -20.94 -30.61
N THR A 327 21.05 -21.99 -31.41
CA THR A 327 21.13 -23.36 -30.88
C THR A 327 22.52 -23.65 -30.29
N ALA A 328 22.57 -24.16 -29.05
CA ALA A 328 23.81 -24.60 -28.40
C ALA A 328 24.21 -26.01 -28.89
N ALA A 329 24.66 -26.11 -30.15
CA ALA A 329 24.77 -27.35 -30.94
C ALA A 329 25.62 -28.50 -30.33
N THR A 330 26.37 -28.25 -29.26
CA THR A 330 27.32 -29.20 -28.64
C THR A 330 27.01 -29.54 -27.18
N LEU A 331 25.96 -28.98 -26.57
CA LEU A 331 25.56 -29.29 -25.19
C LEU A 331 24.56 -30.47 -25.16
N PRO A 332 24.92 -31.67 -24.67
CA PRO A 332 24.11 -32.88 -24.85
C PRO A 332 22.89 -32.92 -23.92
N VAL A 333 21.69 -32.79 -24.51
CA VAL A 333 20.39 -32.79 -23.81
C VAL A 333 20.09 -34.10 -23.05
N THR A 334 20.67 -35.21 -23.47
CA THR A 334 20.55 -36.50 -22.76
C THR A 334 21.29 -36.50 -21.42
N GLU A 335 22.44 -35.83 -21.34
CA GLU A 335 23.25 -35.70 -20.11
C GLU A 335 22.95 -34.42 -19.32
N CYS A 336 22.29 -33.42 -19.94
CA CYS A 336 22.10 -32.08 -19.41
C CYS A 336 20.62 -31.67 -19.44
N ARG A 337 20.01 -31.53 -18.24
CA ARG A 337 18.60 -31.14 -18.08
C ARG A 337 18.37 -29.92 -17.19
N ASP A 338 19.33 -29.59 -16.34
CA ASP A 338 19.38 -28.33 -15.60
C ASP A 338 20.83 -27.81 -15.60
N VAL A 339 20.99 -26.50 -15.47
CA VAL A 339 22.26 -25.79 -15.64
C VAL A 339 22.54 -24.76 -14.55
N ARG A 340 23.83 -24.54 -14.26
CA ARG A 340 24.35 -23.30 -13.67
C ARG A 340 25.36 -22.71 -14.62
N VAL A 341 25.28 -21.41 -14.89
CA VAL A 341 26.03 -20.71 -15.93
C VAL A 341 26.85 -19.58 -15.31
N ALA A 342 28.09 -19.42 -15.77
CA ALA A 342 28.88 -18.21 -15.54
C ALA A 342 29.52 -17.77 -16.85
N ARG A 343 29.63 -16.45 -17.05
CA ARG A 343 30.20 -15.83 -18.25
C ARG A 343 31.17 -14.71 -17.85
N ARG A 344 32.24 -14.54 -18.64
CA ARG A 344 33.08 -13.34 -18.66
C ARG A 344 33.63 -13.16 -20.07
N GLY A 345 33.05 -12.23 -20.83
CA GLY A 345 33.38 -12.03 -22.24
C GLY A 345 33.01 -13.24 -23.11
N GLU A 346 33.99 -13.75 -23.87
CA GLU A 346 33.85 -14.95 -24.71
C GLU A 346 33.84 -16.27 -23.92
N HIS A 347 34.28 -16.25 -22.65
CA HIS A 347 34.38 -17.45 -21.83
C HIS A 347 33.06 -17.73 -21.10
N VAL A 348 32.50 -18.92 -21.31
CA VAL A 348 31.29 -19.40 -20.61
C VAL A 348 31.58 -20.75 -19.95
N ALA A 349 31.28 -20.89 -18.66
CA ALA A 349 31.25 -22.17 -17.97
C ALA A 349 29.82 -22.60 -17.68
N VAL A 350 29.54 -23.89 -17.82
CA VAL A 350 28.24 -24.50 -17.54
C VAL A 350 28.43 -25.74 -16.68
N LEU A 351 27.90 -25.70 -15.45
CA LEU A 351 27.67 -26.90 -14.66
C LEU A 351 26.32 -27.50 -15.06
N CYS A 352 26.31 -28.82 -15.18
CA CYS A 352 25.27 -29.55 -15.90
C CYS A 352 24.77 -30.74 -15.07
N GLY A 353 23.47 -30.74 -14.77
CA GLY A 353 22.80 -31.74 -13.93
C GLY A 353 21.83 -32.63 -14.70
N SER A 354 21.67 -33.87 -14.23
CA SER A 354 20.67 -34.83 -14.71
C SER A 354 19.36 -34.76 -13.90
N LYS A 355 18.26 -35.35 -14.39
CA LYS A 355 16.98 -35.42 -13.67
C LYS A 355 17.19 -36.04 -12.28
N GLY A 356 16.72 -35.37 -11.21
CA GLY A 356 16.92 -35.81 -9.82
C GLY A 356 18.22 -35.31 -9.15
N ALA A 357 18.81 -34.21 -9.63
CA ALA A 357 20.02 -33.62 -9.03
C ALA A 357 19.82 -32.98 -7.64
N GLU A 358 18.59 -32.95 -7.11
CA GLU A 358 18.24 -32.42 -5.78
C GLU A 358 18.84 -33.22 -4.61
N HIS A 359 19.37 -34.42 -4.86
CA HIS A 359 20.12 -35.17 -3.86
C HIS A 359 21.45 -34.48 -3.49
N THR A 360 21.85 -34.54 -2.22
CA THR A 360 23.00 -33.85 -1.62
C THR A 360 24.39 -34.18 -2.20
N SER A 361 24.50 -35.06 -3.20
CA SER A 361 25.75 -35.45 -3.86
C SER A 361 25.51 -35.98 -5.29
N ALA A 362 24.64 -35.30 -6.04
CA ALA A 362 24.34 -35.63 -7.43
C ALA A 362 25.57 -35.51 -8.36
N LEU A 363 25.60 -36.29 -9.44
CA LEU A 363 26.65 -36.20 -10.47
C LEU A 363 26.49 -34.91 -11.28
N VAL A 364 27.54 -34.11 -11.36
CA VAL A 364 27.59 -32.86 -12.12
C VAL A 364 28.67 -32.96 -13.20
N ARG A 365 28.42 -32.39 -14.38
CA ARG A 365 29.42 -32.26 -15.44
C ARG A 365 29.77 -30.78 -15.63
N LEU A 366 31.03 -30.48 -15.91
CA LEU A 366 31.47 -29.13 -16.29
C LEU A 366 31.72 -29.08 -17.81
N TYR A 367 31.14 -28.07 -18.46
CA TYR A 367 31.41 -27.69 -19.84
C TYR A 367 31.97 -26.28 -19.88
N VAL A 368 32.88 -26.01 -20.83
CA VAL A 368 33.47 -24.68 -21.03
C VAL A 368 33.43 -24.31 -22.52
N SER A 369 33.13 -23.05 -22.81
CA SER A 369 33.15 -22.41 -24.13
C SER A 369 34.21 -21.30 -24.15
N GLU A 370 34.79 -21.07 -25.33
CA GLU A 370 35.71 -19.96 -25.61
C GLU A 370 35.21 -19.08 -26.78
N ASP A 371 33.93 -19.22 -27.14
CA ASP A 371 33.27 -18.64 -28.31
C ASP A 371 31.86 -18.12 -27.97
N ALA A 372 31.73 -17.51 -26.78
CA ALA A 372 30.49 -16.93 -26.23
C ALA A 372 29.29 -17.90 -26.20
N GLY A 373 29.56 -19.20 -26.00
CA GLY A 373 28.54 -20.25 -25.90
C GLY A 373 28.12 -20.87 -27.23
N ALA A 374 28.82 -20.61 -28.34
CA ALA A 374 28.54 -21.27 -29.61
C ALA A 374 28.93 -22.77 -29.58
N THR A 375 30.06 -23.11 -28.93
CA THR A 375 30.49 -24.49 -28.69
C THR A 375 30.91 -24.75 -27.25
N PHE A 376 30.60 -25.95 -26.74
CA PHE A 376 30.85 -26.36 -25.35
C PHE A 376 31.70 -27.63 -25.30
N GLN A 377 32.87 -27.54 -24.66
CA GLN A 377 33.78 -28.67 -24.46
C GLN A 377 33.62 -29.25 -23.05
N ARG A 378 33.33 -30.55 -22.98
CA ARG A 378 33.20 -31.28 -21.70
C ARG A 378 34.55 -31.45 -21.03
N GLN A 379 34.69 -30.96 -19.80
CA GLN A 379 35.85 -31.19 -18.96
C GLN A 379 35.83 -32.63 -18.41
N LYS A 380 36.99 -33.31 -18.43
CA LYS A 380 37.13 -34.71 -18.00
C LYS A 380 37.30 -34.81 -16.48
N LEU A 381 36.34 -34.27 -15.74
CA LEU A 381 36.30 -34.23 -14.28
C LEU A 381 35.17 -35.11 -13.73
N SER A 382 35.40 -35.73 -12.57
CA SER A 382 34.40 -36.49 -11.82
C SER A 382 33.86 -35.64 -10.67
N LEU A 383 32.79 -34.87 -10.91
CA LEU A 383 32.22 -33.96 -9.92
C LEU A 383 30.94 -34.53 -9.31
N ARG A 384 30.82 -34.44 -7.98
CA ARG A 384 29.56 -34.59 -7.24
C ARG A 384 29.32 -33.34 -6.41
N GLY A 385 28.07 -32.97 -6.16
CA GLY A 385 27.72 -31.82 -5.32
C GLY A 385 26.23 -31.73 -4.99
N GLY A 386 25.87 -30.81 -4.11
CA GLY A 386 24.47 -30.46 -3.82
C GLY A 386 24.02 -29.34 -4.74
N TRP A 387 22.98 -29.57 -5.57
CA TRP A 387 22.60 -28.64 -6.66
C TRP A 387 22.25 -27.21 -6.20
N SER A 388 21.66 -27.07 -5.00
CA SER A 388 21.37 -25.79 -4.35
C SER A 388 22.60 -25.08 -3.77
N GLU A 389 23.67 -25.82 -3.49
CA GLU A 389 24.92 -25.33 -2.90
C GLU A 389 25.98 -25.00 -3.96
N LEU A 390 25.79 -25.44 -5.21
CA LEU A 390 26.70 -25.13 -6.31
C LEU A 390 26.85 -23.62 -6.50
N ARG A 391 28.10 -23.16 -6.59
CA ARG A 391 28.46 -21.80 -7.01
C ARG A 391 29.52 -21.89 -8.10
N LEU A 392 29.41 -21.02 -9.09
CA LEU A 392 30.21 -21.04 -10.31
C LEU A 392 30.59 -19.60 -10.68
N ALA A 393 31.87 -19.35 -10.93
CA ALA A 393 32.36 -18.12 -11.54
C ALA A 393 33.44 -18.45 -12.57
N ILE A 394 33.67 -17.53 -13.52
CA ILE A 394 34.74 -17.66 -14.53
C ILE A 394 35.47 -16.33 -14.65
N GLY A 395 36.81 -16.37 -14.64
CA GLY A 395 37.66 -15.20 -14.79
C GLY A 395 37.87 -14.79 -16.25
N PRO A 396 38.35 -13.55 -16.52
CA PRO A 396 38.66 -13.08 -17.87
C PRO A 396 39.73 -13.94 -18.58
N ARG A 397 40.60 -14.66 -17.85
CA ARG A 397 41.53 -15.65 -18.43
C ARG A 397 40.94 -17.05 -18.67
N GLY A 398 39.64 -17.25 -18.45
CA GLY A 398 38.95 -18.54 -18.62
C GLY A 398 39.20 -19.54 -17.49
N ALA A 399 39.78 -19.12 -16.36
CA ALA A 399 39.89 -19.94 -15.16
C ALA A 399 38.52 -20.04 -14.47
N VAL A 400 38.09 -21.26 -14.13
CA VAL A 400 36.78 -21.53 -13.52
C VAL A 400 36.93 -21.72 -12.01
N VAL A 401 36.04 -21.11 -11.23
CA VAL A 401 35.98 -21.25 -9.77
C VAL A 401 34.67 -21.91 -9.37
N LEU A 402 34.76 -22.91 -8.49
CA LEU A 402 33.69 -23.84 -8.14
C LEU A 402 33.55 -23.96 -6.63
N SER A 403 32.30 -24.02 -6.14
CA SER A 403 31.95 -24.44 -4.79
C SER A 403 30.68 -25.30 -4.81
N GLY A 404 30.32 -25.88 -3.66
CA GLY A 404 29.18 -26.80 -3.53
C GLY A 404 29.45 -28.21 -4.08
N ILE A 405 30.71 -28.54 -4.34
CA ILE A 405 31.17 -29.86 -4.78
C ILE A 405 31.86 -30.64 -3.66
N CYS A 406 31.78 -31.96 -3.73
CA CYS A 406 32.55 -32.86 -2.89
C CYS A 406 34.05 -32.77 -3.21
N PRO A 407 34.93 -33.04 -2.23
CA PRO A 407 36.37 -33.01 -2.45
C PRO A 407 36.80 -33.90 -3.63
N PRO A 408 37.75 -33.45 -4.48
CA PRO A 408 38.40 -34.34 -5.43
C PRO A 408 38.94 -35.57 -4.66
N HIS A 409 38.85 -36.74 -5.29
CA HIS A 409 39.12 -38.06 -4.71
C HIS A 409 38.07 -38.64 -3.74
N ARG A 410 36.99 -37.91 -3.35
CA ARG A 410 35.82 -38.50 -2.65
C ARG A 410 34.52 -38.33 -3.44
N THR A 411 34.34 -39.20 -4.44
CA THR A 411 33.17 -39.23 -5.33
C THR A 411 32.11 -40.27 -4.92
N GLU A 412 32.08 -40.65 -3.64
CA GLU A 412 31.11 -41.56 -3.05
C GLU A 412 29.72 -40.88 -2.88
N LEU A 413 28.65 -41.68 -2.81
CA LEU A 413 27.30 -41.16 -2.52
C LEU A 413 27.24 -40.73 -1.05
N GLY A 414 26.76 -39.52 -0.78
CA GLY A 414 26.66 -38.95 0.57
C GLY A 414 27.85 -38.12 1.03
N CYS A 415 28.82 -37.84 0.14
CA CYS A 415 29.90 -36.90 0.44
C CYS A 415 29.36 -35.48 0.75
N ALA A 416 29.94 -34.81 1.75
CA ALA A 416 29.55 -33.44 2.11
C ALA A 416 30.25 -32.42 1.20
N PRO A 417 29.52 -31.60 0.41
CA PRO A 417 30.12 -30.57 -0.42
C PRO A 417 30.77 -29.47 0.44
N ARG A 418 32.07 -29.24 0.27
CA ARG A 418 32.85 -28.26 1.07
C ARG A 418 34.07 -27.75 0.31
N GLY A 419 34.46 -26.50 0.61
CA GLY A 419 35.62 -25.83 0.05
C GLY A 419 35.35 -25.13 -1.28
N VAL A 420 36.32 -24.38 -1.76
CA VAL A 420 36.32 -23.72 -3.06
C VAL A 420 37.49 -24.27 -3.88
N TYR A 421 37.26 -24.49 -5.17
CA TYR A 421 38.20 -25.14 -6.08
C TYR A 421 38.38 -24.29 -7.34
N ARG A 422 39.61 -24.26 -7.87
CA ARG A 422 39.94 -23.63 -9.16
C ARG A 422 40.26 -24.68 -10.21
N LEU A 423 39.75 -24.48 -11.42
CA LEU A 423 40.24 -25.10 -12.64
C LEU A 423 40.95 -24.04 -13.49
N SER A 424 42.29 -24.08 -13.47
CA SER A 424 43.13 -23.26 -14.34
C SER A 424 42.89 -23.63 -15.82
N LYS A 425 42.91 -22.66 -16.74
CA LYS A 425 42.65 -22.90 -18.17
C LYS A 425 43.60 -23.99 -18.72
N GLY A 426 43.03 -25.02 -19.35
CA GLY A 426 43.78 -26.18 -19.88
C GLY A 426 44.22 -27.22 -18.84
N SER A 427 44.00 -26.99 -17.54
CA SER A 427 44.22 -28.00 -16.49
C SER A 427 43.19 -29.14 -16.61
N LYS A 428 43.56 -30.31 -16.07
CA LYS A 428 42.67 -31.48 -15.90
C LYS A 428 42.36 -31.78 -14.44
N GLU A 429 42.89 -30.97 -13.52
CA GLU A 429 42.80 -31.19 -12.08
C GLU A 429 42.24 -29.94 -11.39
N LEU A 430 41.46 -30.16 -10.32
CA LEU A 430 40.92 -29.11 -9.47
C LEU A 430 41.85 -28.80 -8.32
N GLU A 431 42.32 -27.56 -8.27
CA GLU A 431 43.17 -27.06 -7.21
C GLU A 431 42.29 -26.59 -6.03
N PRO A 432 42.39 -27.17 -4.82
CA PRO A 432 41.66 -26.68 -3.65
C PRO A 432 42.26 -25.36 -3.17
N LEU A 433 41.42 -24.37 -2.92
CA LEU A 433 41.82 -23.06 -2.41
C LEU A 433 41.77 -23.04 -0.88
N ALA A 434 42.85 -22.55 -0.25
CA ALA A 434 42.97 -22.50 1.20
C ALA A 434 42.26 -21.26 1.78
N LEU A 435 41.03 -21.43 2.25
CA LEU A 435 40.23 -20.39 2.92
C LEU A 435 40.09 -20.70 4.43
N PRO A 436 40.91 -20.11 5.31
CA PRO A 436 40.94 -20.48 6.73
C PRO A 436 39.62 -20.21 7.46
N GLY A 437 39.10 -21.22 8.15
CA GLY A 437 37.89 -21.11 8.98
C GLY A 437 36.58 -20.94 8.18
N LEU A 438 36.58 -21.13 6.86
CA LEU A 438 35.38 -21.06 6.03
C LEU A 438 34.54 -22.34 6.20
N GLY A 439 33.33 -22.23 6.76
CA GLY A 439 32.44 -23.35 7.04
C GLY A 439 31.41 -23.61 5.93
N ARG A 440 30.82 -22.54 5.39
CA ARG A 440 29.79 -22.57 4.33
C ARG A 440 30.13 -21.51 3.28
N VAL A 441 30.00 -21.85 1.99
CA VAL A 441 30.21 -20.90 0.89
C VAL A 441 28.86 -20.43 0.38
N ASP A 442 28.67 -19.12 0.37
CA ASP A 442 27.38 -18.53 0.04
C ASP A 442 27.38 -17.85 -1.33
N ALA A 443 28.51 -17.24 -1.74
CA ALA A 443 28.74 -16.73 -3.10
C ALA A 443 30.23 -16.77 -3.50
N VAL A 444 30.51 -16.82 -4.81
CA VAL A 444 31.86 -16.69 -5.38
C VAL A 444 31.80 -15.77 -6.61
N ALA A 445 32.82 -14.93 -6.81
CA ALA A 445 32.93 -14.05 -7.98
C ALA A 445 34.39 -13.82 -8.35
N VAL A 446 34.66 -13.61 -9.64
CA VAL A 446 35.98 -13.21 -10.16
C VAL A 446 35.86 -11.82 -10.76
N GLY A 447 36.52 -10.84 -10.15
CA GLY A 447 36.49 -9.45 -10.59
C GLY A 447 37.54 -9.11 -11.64
N PRO A 448 37.75 -7.80 -11.92
CA PRO A 448 38.86 -7.32 -12.74
C PRO A 448 40.21 -7.85 -12.24
N ARG A 449 41.16 -8.04 -13.18
CA ARG A 449 42.52 -8.54 -12.91
C ARG A 449 42.58 -9.94 -12.26
N ASP A 450 41.56 -10.78 -12.49
CA ASP A 450 41.39 -12.12 -11.92
C ASP A 450 41.43 -12.17 -10.37
N ARG A 451 41.03 -11.07 -9.71
CA ARG A 451 40.84 -11.04 -8.26
C ARG A 451 39.67 -11.93 -7.87
N LEU A 452 39.86 -12.80 -6.88
CA LEU A 452 38.87 -13.80 -6.47
C LEU A 452 38.24 -13.40 -5.13
N TYR A 453 36.91 -13.39 -5.10
CA TYR A 453 36.11 -13.06 -3.94
C TYR A 453 35.19 -14.22 -3.58
N VAL A 454 35.18 -14.58 -2.30
CA VAL A 454 34.30 -15.61 -1.74
C VAL A 454 33.59 -15.02 -0.53
N VAL A 455 32.26 -15.08 -0.50
CA VAL A 455 31.46 -14.72 0.68
C VAL A 455 30.92 -16.00 1.31
N GLY A 456 31.01 -16.11 2.63
CA GLY A 456 30.52 -17.29 3.34
C GLY A 456 30.56 -17.18 4.85
N ALA A 457 29.91 -18.12 5.52
CA ALA A 457 29.87 -18.21 6.98
C ALA A 457 31.06 -19.00 7.53
N ARG A 458 31.66 -18.48 8.60
CA ARG A 458 32.79 -19.08 9.31
C ARG A 458 32.36 -20.27 10.19
N ASP A 459 33.22 -21.27 10.28
CA ASP A 459 32.92 -22.56 10.93
C ASP A 459 32.64 -22.44 12.44
N LYS A 460 33.45 -21.66 13.16
CA LYS A 460 33.42 -21.54 14.63
C LYS A 460 32.38 -20.58 15.20
N ASP A 461 32.18 -19.43 14.55
CA ASP A 461 31.36 -18.33 15.06
C ASP A 461 30.18 -17.97 14.14
N GLN A 462 30.03 -18.64 13.00
CA GLN A 462 28.97 -18.44 12.00
C GLN A 462 28.89 -17.00 11.46
N ARG A 463 29.94 -16.18 11.66
CA ARG A 463 30.03 -14.83 11.11
C ARG A 463 30.13 -14.89 9.58
N LEU A 464 29.41 -14.01 8.91
CA LEU A 464 29.53 -13.80 7.46
C LEU A 464 30.78 -12.96 7.18
N SER A 465 31.68 -13.47 6.33
CA SER A 465 32.92 -12.78 5.99
C SER A 465 33.16 -12.81 4.48
N LEU A 466 33.76 -11.74 3.96
CA LEU A 466 34.38 -11.71 2.65
C LEU A 466 35.82 -12.23 2.75
N TYR A 467 36.17 -13.11 1.82
CA TYR A 467 37.53 -13.59 1.58
C TYR A 467 37.98 -13.04 0.22
N ALA A 468 38.89 -12.07 0.24
CA ALA A 468 39.41 -11.42 -0.97
C ALA A 468 40.84 -11.91 -1.27
N SER A 469 41.07 -12.43 -2.47
CA SER A 469 42.40 -12.80 -2.98
C SER A 469 42.79 -11.89 -4.14
N LEU A 470 43.90 -11.19 -3.96
CA LEU A 470 44.48 -10.27 -4.93
C LEU A 470 45.59 -10.94 -5.78
N ASP A 471 45.88 -12.21 -5.53
CA ASP A 471 47.03 -12.96 -6.04
C ASP A 471 46.63 -14.30 -6.69
N ASP A 472 45.42 -14.33 -7.28
CA ASP A 472 44.86 -15.50 -7.98
C ASP A 472 44.79 -16.74 -7.04
N GLY A 473 44.03 -16.60 -5.95
CA GLY A 473 43.69 -17.67 -5.00
C GLY A 473 44.82 -18.19 -4.12
N ARG A 474 46.02 -17.57 -4.12
CA ARG A 474 47.18 -18.05 -3.34
C ARG A 474 47.10 -17.63 -1.88
N SER A 475 46.60 -16.43 -1.60
CA SER A 475 46.32 -15.93 -0.25
C SER A 475 44.98 -15.18 -0.21
N PHE A 476 44.34 -15.19 0.96
CA PHE A 476 43.05 -14.54 1.18
C PHE A 476 43.12 -13.60 2.38
N GLN A 477 42.68 -12.36 2.17
CA GLN A 477 42.38 -11.43 3.25
C GLN A 477 40.94 -11.65 3.71
N ILE A 478 40.74 -11.80 5.02
CA ILE A 478 39.42 -12.02 5.63
C ILE A 478 38.89 -10.69 6.16
N ARG A 479 37.62 -10.41 5.91
CA ARG A 479 36.91 -9.19 6.32
C ARG A 479 35.51 -9.56 6.80
N ASP A 480 35.24 -9.37 8.09
CA ASP A 480 33.92 -9.66 8.66
C ASP A 480 32.89 -8.62 8.17
N LEU A 481 31.76 -9.09 7.63
CA LEU A 481 30.67 -8.27 7.11
C LEU A 481 29.69 -7.96 8.24
N GLU A 482 30.12 -7.14 9.20
CA GLU A 482 29.27 -6.72 10.32
C GLU A 482 28.15 -5.78 9.85
N MET A 483 26.90 -6.23 9.97
CA MET A 483 25.71 -5.42 9.73
C MET A 483 25.41 -4.56 10.97
N GLY A 484 24.82 -3.37 10.78
CA GLY A 484 24.61 -2.38 11.84
C GLY A 484 23.70 -2.82 13.00
N ASP A 485 23.77 -2.08 14.11
CA ASP A 485 23.29 -2.43 15.46
C ASP A 485 21.98 -3.24 15.56
N GLY A 486 22.12 -4.56 15.56
CA GLY A 486 21.36 -5.40 16.48
C GLY A 486 22.06 -5.36 17.84
N GLY A 487 21.39 -4.83 18.87
CA GLY A 487 21.94 -4.72 20.22
C GLY A 487 22.51 -6.04 20.74
N ALA A 488 23.58 -5.98 21.54
CA ALA A 488 24.49 -7.10 21.83
C ALA A 488 23.93 -8.30 22.65
N GLY A 489 22.61 -8.48 22.70
CA GLY A 489 21.92 -9.53 23.46
C GLY A 489 21.70 -10.85 22.70
N ASP A 490 21.29 -10.80 21.42
CA ASP A 490 20.71 -11.99 20.76
C ASP A 490 21.73 -12.81 19.94
N ARG A 491 22.61 -13.52 20.65
CA ARG A 491 23.60 -14.45 20.07
C ARG A 491 23.17 -15.92 20.07
N ARG A 492 21.86 -16.19 20.12
CA ARG A 492 21.33 -17.55 20.10
C ARG A 492 20.08 -17.62 19.24
N HIS A 493 20.22 -18.00 17.96
CA HIS A 493 19.32 -18.92 17.23
C HIS A 493 19.94 -19.18 15.83
N GLY A 494 20.47 -20.38 15.60
CA GLY A 494 21.25 -20.71 14.40
C GLY A 494 20.41 -21.15 13.20
N SER A 495 19.57 -20.27 12.64
CA SER A 495 18.70 -20.63 11.51
C SER A 495 18.48 -19.54 10.44
N GLU A 496 19.33 -18.52 10.37
CA GLU A 496 19.29 -17.57 9.25
C GLU A 496 19.89 -18.23 7.98
N ARG A 497 19.04 -18.47 6.98
CA ARG A 497 19.45 -18.90 5.63
C ARG A 497 19.70 -17.66 4.78
N PHE A 498 20.97 -17.36 4.55
CA PHE A 498 21.41 -16.23 3.76
C PHE A 498 21.63 -16.62 2.29
N VAL A 499 21.29 -15.72 1.37
CA VAL A 499 21.82 -15.72 -0.01
C VAL A 499 22.42 -14.34 -0.26
N PRO A 500 23.71 -14.13 0.05
CA PRO A 500 24.40 -12.89 -0.26
C PRO A 500 24.55 -12.80 -1.78
N ARG A 501 24.01 -11.74 -2.38
CA ARG A 501 24.28 -11.43 -3.78
C ARG A 501 25.60 -10.68 -3.83
N LEU A 502 26.60 -11.31 -4.46
CA LEU A 502 27.95 -10.76 -4.66
C LEU A 502 28.07 -10.29 -6.10
N THR A 503 28.17 -8.98 -6.30
CA THR A 503 28.33 -8.34 -7.61
C THR A 503 29.51 -7.38 -7.57
N ILE A 504 30.15 -7.18 -8.72
CA ILE A 504 31.36 -6.38 -8.86
C ILE A 504 31.14 -5.43 -10.03
N ASP A 505 31.46 -4.16 -9.86
CA ASP A 505 31.34 -3.15 -10.91
C ASP A 505 32.57 -3.11 -11.83
N GLU A 506 32.51 -2.22 -12.81
CA GLU A 506 33.55 -2.06 -13.83
C GLU A 506 34.90 -1.58 -13.27
N ASP A 507 34.87 -0.84 -12.16
CA ASP A 507 36.06 -0.29 -11.48
C ASP A 507 36.58 -1.25 -10.39
N GLY A 508 35.83 -2.32 -10.12
CA GLY A 508 36.19 -3.44 -9.24
C GLY A 508 35.62 -3.32 -7.83
N ALA A 509 34.80 -2.32 -7.54
CA ALA A 509 34.12 -2.21 -6.27
C ALA A 509 33.06 -3.30 -6.13
N ILE A 510 32.85 -3.76 -4.90
CA ILE A 510 32.13 -4.99 -4.58
C ILE A 510 30.85 -4.62 -3.83
N ALA A 511 29.70 -5.05 -4.32
CA ALA A 511 28.45 -4.99 -3.56
C ALA A 511 28.13 -6.37 -2.96
N VAL A 512 27.75 -6.36 -1.68
CA VAL A 512 27.16 -7.51 -1.00
C VAL A 512 25.79 -7.12 -0.46
N VAL A 513 24.74 -7.68 -1.04
CA VAL A 513 23.35 -7.53 -0.57
C VAL A 513 22.99 -8.74 0.28
N VAL A 514 22.48 -8.50 1.50
CA VAL A 514 22.02 -9.55 2.43
C VAL A 514 20.57 -9.34 2.86
N ARG A 515 19.82 -10.43 3.05
CA ARG A 515 18.50 -10.44 3.69
C ARG A 515 18.68 -11.00 5.11
N THR A 516 18.26 -10.25 6.11
CA THR A 516 18.29 -10.61 7.54
C THR A 516 16.86 -10.73 8.07
N SER A 517 16.69 -11.24 9.29
CA SER A 517 15.43 -11.18 10.04
C SER A 517 14.85 -9.75 10.19
N ASN A 518 15.70 -8.72 10.22
CA ASN A 518 15.30 -7.31 10.37
C ASN A 518 15.09 -6.57 9.04
N GLY A 519 15.26 -7.24 7.90
CA GLY A 519 15.11 -6.65 6.57
C GLY A 519 16.36 -6.82 5.69
N TRP A 520 16.44 -6.03 4.62
CA TRP A 520 17.60 -6.03 3.72
C TRP A 520 18.73 -5.15 4.24
N GLY A 521 19.96 -5.48 3.85
CA GLY A 521 21.14 -4.66 4.10
C GLY A 521 22.12 -4.72 2.93
N HIS A 522 22.89 -3.64 2.79
CA HIS A 522 23.86 -3.43 1.73
C HIS A 522 25.24 -3.08 2.32
N VAL A 523 26.29 -3.71 1.79
CA VAL A 523 27.68 -3.38 2.08
C VAL A 523 28.41 -3.17 0.76
N ALA A 524 28.97 -1.99 0.55
CA ALA A 524 29.91 -1.75 -0.54
C ALA A 524 31.34 -1.84 -0.03
N LEU A 525 32.22 -2.45 -0.81
CA LEU A 525 33.64 -2.61 -0.50
C LEU A 525 34.52 -2.18 -1.68
N ASP A 526 35.74 -1.77 -1.37
CA ASP A 526 36.76 -1.48 -2.37
C ASP A 526 37.27 -2.78 -3.04
N PRO A 527 38.04 -2.68 -4.14
CA PRO A 527 38.65 -3.82 -4.81
C PRO A 527 39.66 -4.63 -3.96
N GLU A 528 39.98 -4.19 -2.75
CA GLU A 528 40.86 -4.82 -1.77
C GLU A 528 40.07 -5.49 -0.62
N GLY A 529 38.75 -5.28 -0.56
CA GLY A 529 37.82 -5.81 0.45
C GLY A 529 37.64 -4.92 1.69
N HIS A 530 38.09 -3.67 1.70
CA HIS A 530 37.75 -2.72 2.77
C HIS A 530 36.34 -2.18 2.56
N VAL A 531 35.57 -2.07 3.65
CA VAL A 531 34.22 -1.52 3.60
C VAL A 531 34.29 -0.03 3.27
N LEU A 532 33.64 0.37 2.16
CA LEU A 532 33.44 1.76 1.76
C LEU A 532 32.20 2.34 2.45
N SER A 533 31.11 1.56 2.48
CA SER A 533 29.84 1.97 3.06
C SER A 533 29.06 0.77 3.63
N ARG A 534 28.14 1.06 4.55
CA ARG A 534 27.12 0.13 5.05
C ARG A 534 25.80 0.89 5.10
N GLY A 535 24.74 0.32 4.56
CA GLY A 535 23.43 0.95 4.48
C GLY A 535 22.29 -0.05 4.61
N ALA A 536 21.21 0.38 5.23
CA ALA A 536 19.90 -0.25 5.06
C ALA A 536 19.16 0.51 3.94
N PRO A 537 18.40 -0.17 3.07
CA PRO A 537 17.46 0.50 2.19
C PRO A 537 16.31 1.10 3.01
N PRO A 538 15.49 1.97 2.43
CA PRO A 538 14.30 2.51 3.09
C PRO A 538 13.38 1.40 3.65
N PRO A 539 12.81 1.55 4.86
CA PRO A 539 12.02 0.50 5.52
C PRO A 539 10.84 -0.15 4.76
N PRO A 540 10.17 0.47 3.77
CA PRO A 540 9.16 -0.24 2.98
C PRO A 540 9.72 -1.19 1.91
N ALA A 541 11.02 -1.12 1.58
CA ALA A 541 11.61 -1.90 0.49
C ALA A 541 11.55 -3.42 0.76
N ARG A 542 11.02 -4.18 -0.21
CA ARG A 542 10.91 -5.66 -0.17
C ARG A 542 11.92 -6.38 -1.05
N SER A 543 12.54 -5.69 -2.00
CA SER A 543 13.60 -6.23 -2.87
C SER A 543 14.77 -5.26 -2.98
N VAL A 544 15.99 -5.79 -3.02
CA VAL A 544 17.23 -5.03 -3.24
C VAL A 544 18.13 -5.73 -4.26
N ALA A 545 18.76 -4.96 -5.13
CA ALA A 545 19.86 -5.39 -5.99
C ALA A 545 20.90 -4.28 -6.10
N ALA A 546 22.17 -4.64 -6.22
CA ALA A 546 23.28 -3.69 -6.24
C ALA A 546 24.45 -4.21 -7.09
N VAL A 547 25.39 -3.32 -7.40
CA VAL A 547 26.64 -3.58 -8.11
C VAL A 547 27.67 -2.49 -7.77
N GLY A 548 28.76 -2.86 -7.10
CA GLY A 548 29.74 -1.91 -6.57
C GLY A 548 29.13 -0.86 -5.63
N LEU A 549 29.22 0.41 -5.98
CA LEU A 549 28.58 1.51 -5.24
C LEU A 549 27.11 1.77 -5.62
N LYS A 550 26.60 1.11 -6.67
CA LYS A 550 25.30 1.41 -7.28
C LYS A 550 24.24 0.43 -6.73
N ALA A 551 23.13 0.91 -6.20
CA ALA A 551 22.08 0.06 -5.64
C ALA A 551 20.66 0.54 -5.95
N LEU A 552 19.73 -0.41 -6.11
CA LEU A 552 18.29 -0.18 -6.22
C LEU A 552 17.53 -0.92 -5.12
N ALA A 553 16.54 -0.25 -4.54
CA ALA A 553 15.59 -0.81 -3.59
C ALA A 553 14.15 -0.55 -4.06
N LEU A 554 13.27 -1.54 -3.93
CA LEU A 554 11.90 -1.50 -4.46
C LEU A 554 10.87 -1.86 -3.37
N ASP A 555 9.83 -1.04 -3.23
CA ASP A 555 8.55 -1.45 -2.65
C ASP A 555 7.64 -1.95 -3.79
N PRO A 556 7.09 -3.17 -3.74
CA PRO A 556 6.12 -3.67 -4.72
C PRO A 556 4.67 -3.26 -4.40
N ALA A 557 4.37 -2.84 -3.17
CA ALA A 557 3.03 -2.45 -2.72
C ALA A 557 2.75 -0.95 -2.90
N ARG A 558 3.79 -0.14 -3.10
CA ARG A 558 3.74 1.28 -3.48
C ARG A 558 4.71 1.45 -4.65
N PRO A 559 4.41 2.23 -5.71
CA PRO A 559 5.28 2.38 -6.87
C PRO A 559 6.51 3.25 -6.57
N SER A 560 7.31 2.86 -5.59
CA SER A 560 8.46 3.59 -5.07
C SER A 560 9.73 2.76 -5.30
N LEU A 561 10.58 3.29 -6.16
CA LEU A 561 11.92 2.80 -6.43
C LEU A 561 12.91 3.81 -5.85
N TRP A 562 13.93 3.33 -5.16
CA TRP A 562 15.02 4.15 -4.64
C TRP A 562 16.33 3.76 -5.31
N GLU A 563 17.12 4.75 -5.70
CA GLU A 563 18.48 4.62 -6.22
C GLU A 563 19.49 5.13 -5.19
N SER A 564 20.64 4.46 -5.14
CA SER A 564 21.82 4.91 -4.42
C SER A 564 23.04 4.76 -5.33
N LEU A 565 23.90 5.77 -5.34
CA LEU A 565 25.15 5.80 -6.10
C LEU A 565 26.39 5.86 -5.18
N ASP A 566 26.19 5.88 -3.86
CA ASP A 566 27.22 6.01 -2.82
C ASP A 566 27.33 4.75 -1.92
N GLY A 567 26.84 3.61 -2.42
CA GLY A 567 26.86 2.34 -1.71
C GLY A 567 25.81 2.23 -0.60
N GLY A 568 24.67 2.90 -0.73
CA GLY A 568 23.56 2.86 0.22
C GLY A 568 23.71 3.79 1.42
N SER A 569 24.63 4.76 1.37
CA SER A 569 24.77 5.81 2.39
C SER A 569 23.70 6.89 2.23
N SER A 570 23.22 7.14 1.02
CA SER A 570 22.02 7.91 0.71
C SER A 570 21.15 7.17 -0.32
N TRP A 571 19.85 7.50 -0.32
CA TRP A 571 18.84 6.90 -1.19
C TRP A 571 17.90 7.98 -1.73
N GLU A 572 17.80 8.09 -3.04
CA GLU A 572 16.95 9.06 -3.73
C GLU A 572 15.77 8.34 -4.40
N VAL A 573 14.58 8.96 -4.40
CA VAL A 573 13.40 8.39 -5.06
C VAL A 573 13.53 8.61 -6.56
N VAL A 574 13.50 7.53 -7.33
CA VAL A 574 13.57 7.57 -8.80
C VAL A 574 12.25 7.08 -9.42
N PRO A 575 11.83 7.65 -10.57
CA PRO A 575 10.56 7.28 -11.19
C PRO A 575 10.60 5.85 -11.72
N LEU A 576 9.61 5.06 -11.32
CA LEU A 576 9.34 3.73 -11.82
C LEU A 576 8.18 3.83 -12.83
N PRO A 577 8.35 3.44 -14.12
CA PRO A 577 7.32 3.69 -15.14
C PRO A 577 6.01 2.97 -14.81
N ARG A 578 6.07 1.74 -14.29
CA ARG A 578 4.89 1.00 -13.84
C ARG A 578 5.20 0.19 -12.58
N PRO A 579 4.25 0.03 -11.63
CA PRO A 579 4.41 -0.98 -10.60
C PRO A 579 4.55 -2.37 -11.28
N PRO A 580 5.58 -3.16 -10.96
CA PRO A 580 5.76 -4.50 -11.54
C PRO A 580 4.63 -5.47 -11.15
N CYS A 581 3.89 -5.15 -10.09
CA CYS A 581 2.72 -5.88 -9.62
C CYS A 581 1.45 -5.17 -10.10
N SER A 582 0.87 -5.61 -11.22
CA SER A 582 -0.50 -5.24 -11.61
C SER A 582 -1.50 -6.30 -11.15
N SER A 583 -2.74 -5.89 -10.87
CA SER A 583 -3.83 -6.77 -10.42
C SER A 583 -4.26 -7.83 -11.45
N GLU A 584 -3.67 -7.82 -12.66
CA GLU A 584 -3.98 -8.75 -13.73
C GLU A 584 -3.13 -10.03 -13.67
N GLY A 585 -1.93 -9.99 -13.07
CA GLY A 585 -1.10 -11.17 -12.81
C GLY A 585 -1.59 -12.03 -11.62
N GLN A 586 -2.36 -11.45 -10.70
CA GLN A 586 -2.86 -12.12 -9.49
C GLN A 586 -4.21 -12.83 -9.67
N ARG A 587 -4.74 -12.97 -10.89
CA ARG A 587 -6.03 -13.69 -11.10
C ARG A 587 -6.00 -15.20 -10.77
N GLY A 588 -4.84 -15.75 -10.39
CA GLY A 588 -4.65 -17.16 -10.06
C GLY A 588 -4.18 -17.48 -8.63
N SER A 589 -3.83 -16.49 -7.80
CA SER A 589 -3.38 -16.69 -6.42
C SER A 589 -4.30 -16.01 -5.41
N SER A 590 -4.40 -16.56 -4.20
CA SER A 590 -5.18 -15.98 -3.10
C SER A 590 -4.70 -14.56 -2.77
N SER A 591 -5.65 -13.68 -2.43
CA SER A 591 -5.48 -12.23 -2.27
C SER A 591 -4.53 -11.75 -1.16
N ASP A 592 -3.89 -12.67 -0.43
CA ASP A 592 -3.07 -12.39 0.76
C ASP A 592 -1.57 -12.67 0.56
N GLU A 593 -1.15 -13.15 -0.63
CA GLU A 593 0.27 -13.41 -0.91
C GLU A 593 0.98 -12.13 -1.41
N PRO A 594 1.99 -11.61 -0.69
CA PRO A 594 2.66 -10.36 -1.06
C PRO A 594 3.47 -10.54 -2.34
N CYS A 595 3.34 -9.60 -3.28
CA CYS A 595 4.10 -9.63 -4.53
C CYS A 595 5.60 -9.41 -4.25
N GLU A 596 6.41 -10.47 -4.21
CA GLU A 596 7.88 -10.35 -4.25
C GLU A 596 8.34 -10.26 -5.71
N VAL A 597 9.14 -9.24 -6.04
CA VAL A 597 9.68 -9.03 -7.40
C VAL A 597 11.19 -9.18 -7.36
N GLU A 598 11.70 -10.17 -8.10
CA GLU A 598 13.14 -10.40 -8.18
C GLU A 598 13.82 -9.30 -9.00
N MET A 599 14.94 -8.78 -8.47
CA MET A 599 15.78 -7.81 -9.16
C MET A 599 17.20 -8.37 -9.34
N SER A 600 17.86 -8.01 -10.43
CA SER A 600 19.28 -8.30 -10.68
C SER A 600 19.92 -7.15 -11.44
N CYS A 601 21.16 -6.77 -11.10
CA CYS A 601 21.81 -5.56 -11.62
C CYS A 601 23.25 -5.83 -12.08
N SER A 602 23.70 -5.08 -13.08
CA SER A 602 25.08 -4.99 -13.57
C SER A 602 25.43 -3.52 -13.87
N PRO A 603 26.68 -3.19 -14.25
CA PRO A 603 27.05 -1.82 -14.63
C PRO A 603 26.17 -1.20 -15.72
N ALA A 604 25.61 -2.03 -16.60
CA ALA A 604 24.74 -1.60 -17.70
C ALA A 604 23.29 -1.26 -17.27
N GLY A 605 22.85 -1.68 -16.08
CA GLY A 605 21.49 -1.44 -15.58
C GLY A 605 20.92 -2.62 -14.79
N CYS A 606 19.59 -2.73 -14.71
CA CYS A 606 18.90 -3.71 -13.86
C CYS A 606 17.68 -4.38 -14.52
N LEU A 607 17.44 -5.63 -14.15
CA LEU A 607 16.25 -6.43 -14.47
C LEU A 607 15.25 -6.44 -13.29
N PHE A 608 13.97 -6.46 -13.61
CA PHE A 608 12.84 -6.52 -12.67
C PHE A 608 11.87 -7.62 -13.13
N GLY A 609 12.01 -8.81 -12.53
CA GLY A 609 11.39 -10.05 -13.01
C GLY A 609 11.72 -10.32 -14.48
N ALA A 610 10.75 -10.86 -15.22
CA ALA A 610 10.83 -11.11 -16.66
C ALA A 610 10.20 -9.99 -17.53
N THR A 611 9.69 -8.91 -16.92
CA THR A 611 8.81 -7.95 -17.64
C THR A 611 9.36 -6.54 -17.79
N LEU A 612 10.40 -6.15 -17.07
CA LEU A 612 10.90 -4.77 -17.10
C LEU A 612 12.43 -4.74 -16.97
N SER A 613 13.07 -3.90 -17.76
CA SER A 613 14.50 -3.64 -17.72
C SER A 613 14.77 -2.14 -17.63
N ARG A 614 15.78 -1.75 -16.85
CA ARG A 614 16.36 -0.41 -16.79
C ARG A 614 17.76 -0.47 -17.39
N LEU A 615 18.06 0.43 -18.30
CA LEU A 615 19.41 0.74 -18.79
C LEU A 615 19.94 1.95 -18.03
N GLY A 616 21.24 1.91 -17.69
CA GLY A 616 21.92 3.02 -17.04
C GLY A 616 21.61 3.17 -15.55
N TRP A 617 22.30 4.16 -14.98
CA TRP A 617 22.28 4.61 -13.59
C TRP A 617 22.33 6.14 -13.62
N ASP A 618 22.03 6.79 -12.49
CA ASP A 618 21.93 8.27 -12.38
C ASP A 618 20.75 8.84 -13.18
N ALA A 619 19.60 8.93 -12.51
CA ALA A 619 18.36 9.46 -13.07
C ALA A 619 18.36 11.00 -13.25
N GLU A 620 19.27 11.77 -12.65
CA GLU A 620 19.25 13.23 -12.75
C GLU A 620 19.49 13.72 -14.19
N ALA A 621 20.24 12.96 -14.99
CA ALA A 621 20.57 13.29 -16.39
C ALA A 621 19.34 13.38 -17.33
N GLU A 622 18.20 12.78 -16.99
CA GLU A 622 16.96 12.82 -17.80
C GLU A 622 15.81 13.64 -17.18
N SER A 623 16.04 14.23 -16.00
CA SER A 623 15.05 15.01 -15.22
C SER A 623 14.39 16.18 -15.97
N GLY A 624 14.94 16.59 -17.12
CA GLY A 624 14.44 17.67 -17.95
C GLY A 624 13.32 17.34 -18.95
N ARG A 625 12.84 16.09 -19.12
CA ARG A 625 11.83 15.78 -20.18
C ARG A 625 10.55 15.04 -19.81
N ILE A 626 10.54 14.04 -18.92
CA ILE A 626 9.27 13.46 -18.41
C ILE A 626 9.37 13.22 -16.90
N GLY A 627 9.38 14.31 -16.13
CA GLY A 627 9.20 14.23 -14.67
C GLY A 627 7.84 13.60 -14.30
N ASP A 628 7.83 12.82 -13.21
CA ASP A 628 6.74 11.92 -12.80
C ASP A 628 5.34 12.51 -13.11
N PRO A 629 4.61 11.95 -14.08
CA PRO A 629 3.29 12.45 -14.45
C PRO A 629 2.23 12.29 -13.35
N ARG A 630 2.44 11.38 -12.40
CA ARG A 630 1.56 11.15 -11.24
C ARG A 630 1.99 11.90 -9.99
N ALA A 631 3.17 12.51 -9.98
CA ALA A 631 3.52 13.49 -8.97
C ALA A 631 2.53 14.65 -9.10
N ILE A 632 1.49 14.63 -8.26
CA ILE A 632 0.73 15.83 -7.89
C ILE A 632 1.81 16.85 -7.56
N PRO A 633 1.87 18.00 -8.26
CA PRO A 633 2.86 19.01 -7.93
C PRO A 633 2.68 19.36 -6.46
N SER A 634 3.66 18.97 -5.65
CA SER A 634 3.96 19.60 -4.39
C SER A 634 4.41 21.01 -4.73
N GLY A 635 3.43 21.85 -5.10
CA GLY A 635 3.59 23.29 -5.09
C GLY A 635 4.16 23.64 -3.72
N PRO A 636 5.12 24.58 -3.65
CA PRO A 636 5.95 24.77 -2.47
C PRO A 636 5.04 24.89 -1.25
N ALA A 637 5.03 23.82 -0.45
CA ALA A 637 4.33 23.81 0.81
C ALA A 637 5.15 24.75 1.67
N THR A 638 4.75 26.03 1.71
CA THR A 638 5.16 26.93 2.77
C THR A 638 4.88 26.15 4.05
N PRO A 639 5.90 25.80 4.83
CA PRO A 639 5.70 24.95 6.00
C PRO A 639 4.62 25.63 6.85
N PRO A 640 3.52 24.90 7.14
CA PRO A 640 2.36 25.50 7.78
C PRO A 640 2.80 26.10 9.11
N ALA A 641 2.39 27.35 9.36
CA ALA A 641 2.82 28.10 10.53
C ALA A 641 2.57 27.25 11.79
N PRO A 642 3.56 27.12 12.70
CA PRO A 642 3.45 26.23 13.84
C PRO A 642 2.25 26.65 14.71
N ARG A 643 1.30 25.72 14.88
CA ARG A 643 0.10 25.95 15.70
C ARG A 643 0.48 26.17 17.17
N THR A 644 -0.29 26.97 17.90
CA THR A 644 -0.04 27.30 19.32
C THR A 644 0.09 26.02 20.15
N PRO A 645 1.25 25.71 20.77
CA PRO A 645 1.41 24.48 21.55
C PRO A 645 0.41 24.37 22.70
N ILE A 646 0.04 23.14 23.06
CA ILE A 646 -0.78 22.86 24.24
C ILE A 646 0.16 22.40 25.36
N ALA A 647 0.31 23.22 26.40
CA ALA A 647 1.07 22.86 27.59
C ALA A 647 0.15 22.23 28.64
N CYS A 648 0.51 21.06 29.15
CA CYS A 648 -0.24 20.26 30.11
C CYS A 648 0.63 19.92 31.33
N VAL A 649 0.06 20.04 32.52
CA VAL A 649 0.69 19.60 33.78
C VAL A 649 -0.13 18.46 34.36
N LEU A 650 0.51 17.31 34.63
CA LEU A 650 -0.14 16.17 35.28
C LEU A 650 -0.58 16.51 36.71
N GLY A 651 -1.75 16.03 37.08
CA GLY A 651 -2.27 16.17 38.43
C GLY A 651 -1.47 15.35 39.45
N GLY A 652 -1.47 15.77 40.73
CA GLY A 652 -0.81 15.04 41.83
C GLY A 652 -1.50 13.72 42.21
N GLU A 653 -2.64 13.42 41.60
CA GLU A 653 -3.37 12.17 41.73
C GLU A 653 -2.57 10.98 41.15
N PRO A 654 -2.58 9.79 41.78
CA PRO A 654 -1.89 8.61 41.26
C PRO A 654 -2.56 8.09 39.98
N TRP A 655 -1.77 7.36 39.16
CA TRP A 655 -2.28 6.61 38.01
C TRP A 655 -3.40 5.63 38.42
N GLN A 656 -4.57 5.76 37.79
CA GLN A 656 -5.75 4.91 38.02
C GLN A 656 -5.79 3.79 36.97
N THR A 657 -5.70 2.53 37.38
CA THR A 657 -5.88 1.38 36.47
C THR A 657 -7.32 1.29 35.99
N LEU A 658 -7.53 1.28 34.68
CA LEU A 658 -8.84 1.06 34.06
C LEU A 658 -9.09 -0.46 33.92
N GLU A 659 -9.58 -1.07 35.01
CA GLU A 659 -9.85 -2.51 35.08
C GLU A 659 -10.71 -3.01 33.90
N GLY A 660 -10.24 -4.08 33.24
CA GLY A 660 -10.98 -4.78 32.18
C GLY A 660 -11.14 -4.02 30.86
N VAL A 661 -10.53 -2.83 30.71
CA VAL A 661 -10.62 -2.03 29.49
C VAL A 661 -9.61 -2.52 28.45
N SER A 662 -10.08 -2.82 27.24
CA SER A 662 -9.23 -3.36 26.16
C SER A 662 -8.72 -2.32 25.16
N GLY A 663 -9.28 -1.11 25.13
CA GLY A 663 -8.92 -0.03 24.21
C GLY A 663 -8.83 1.34 24.89
N VAL A 664 -7.86 2.16 24.48
CA VAL A 664 -7.66 3.51 25.04
C VAL A 664 -8.72 4.47 24.48
N PRO A 665 -9.39 5.31 25.31
CA PRO A 665 -10.34 6.30 24.83
C PRO A 665 -9.70 7.33 23.88
N GLY A 666 -10.40 7.66 22.79
CA GLY A 666 -9.99 8.67 21.82
C GLY A 666 -11.16 9.57 21.39
N ALA A 667 -11.04 10.22 20.23
CA ALA A 667 -11.97 11.25 19.79
C ALA A 667 -13.40 10.71 19.53
N ALA A 668 -13.57 9.45 19.15
CA ALA A 668 -14.94 8.90 19.00
C ALA A 668 -15.66 8.77 20.36
N ASP A 669 -14.88 8.59 21.43
CA ASP A 669 -15.32 8.25 22.79
C ASP A 669 -15.33 9.51 23.70
N ALA A 670 -14.77 10.62 23.20
CA ALA A 670 -14.68 11.92 23.88
C ALA A 670 -15.89 12.83 23.66
N VAL A 671 -16.30 13.56 24.71
CA VAL A 671 -17.35 14.59 24.67
C VAL A 671 -18.68 14.07 24.08
N VAL A 672 -19.07 12.86 24.49
CA VAL A 672 -20.38 12.28 24.18
C VAL A 672 -21.32 12.48 25.37
N GLY A 673 -22.45 13.13 25.12
CA GLY A 673 -23.39 13.54 26.17
C GLY A 673 -22.75 14.51 27.16
N ARG A 674 -22.60 14.05 28.42
CA ARG A 674 -22.02 14.80 29.54
C ARG A 674 -20.66 14.25 30.00
N THR A 675 -20.07 13.34 29.22
CA THR A 675 -18.78 12.71 29.55
C THR A 675 -17.65 13.45 28.86
N THR A 676 -16.52 13.66 29.56
CA THR A 676 -15.25 14.05 28.92
C THR A 676 -14.76 12.90 28.04
N TRP A 677 -14.84 11.67 28.57
CA TRP A 677 -14.63 10.41 27.85
C TRP A 677 -15.37 9.26 28.54
N PHE A 678 -15.64 8.20 27.79
CA PHE A 678 -16.09 6.91 28.33
C PHE A 678 -15.22 5.74 27.84
N ALA A 679 -15.32 4.60 28.52
CA ALA A 679 -14.73 3.33 28.14
C ALA A 679 -15.58 2.16 28.67
N VAL A 680 -15.46 0.97 28.09
CA VAL A 680 -16.08 -0.25 28.64
C VAL A 680 -15.03 -1.17 29.26
N GLY A 681 -15.31 -1.66 30.46
CA GLY A 681 -14.52 -2.67 31.16
C GLY A 681 -15.29 -3.98 31.30
N ALA A 682 -14.60 -5.10 31.09
CA ALA A 682 -15.17 -6.42 31.25
C ALA A 682 -14.25 -7.34 32.07
N ASP A 683 -14.85 -8.13 32.95
CA ASP A 683 -14.23 -9.29 33.57
C ASP A 683 -14.85 -10.53 32.93
N PHE A 684 -14.07 -11.16 32.05
CA PHE A 684 -14.49 -12.37 31.35
C PHE A 684 -14.48 -13.63 32.24
N GLU A 685 -13.77 -13.63 33.38
CA GLU A 685 -13.78 -14.76 34.31
C GLU A 685 -15.07 -14.83 35.14
N THR A 686 -15.63 -13.67 35.53
CA THR A 686 -16.93 -13.61 36.23
C THR A 686 -18.11 -13.30 35.32
N GLY A 687 -17.87 -12.88 34.08
CA GLY A 687 -18.90 -12.48 33.12
C GLY A 687 -19.56 -11.13 33.46
N ALA A 688 -18.87 -10.28 34.21
CA ALA A 688 -19.31 -8.95 34.60
C ALA A 688 -18.84 -7.88 33.60
N VAL A 689 -19.66 -6.85 33.39
CA VAL A 689 -19.37 -5.72 32.48
C VAL A 689 -19.83 -4.41 33.11
N TRP A 690 -19.06 -3.35 32.89
CA TRP A 690 -19.34 -2.00 33.36
C TRP A 690 -18.83 -0.96 32.36
N ALA A 691 -19.51 0.18 32.31
CA ALA A 691 -18.99 1.38 31.67
C ALA A 691 -18.19 2.21 32.70
N LEU A 692 -17.17 2.91 32.23
CA LEU A 692 -16.34 3.85 32.98
C LEU A 692 -16.51 5.24 32.36
N HIS A 693 -16.82 6.25 33.18
CA HIS A 693 -17.02 7.63 32.70
C HIS A 693 -16.14 8.60 33.48
N ALA A 694 -15.45 9.49 32.77
CA ALA A 694 -15.08 10.79 33.32
C ALA A 694 -16.17 11.80 32.90
N TYR A 695 -16.75 12.51 33.86
CA TYR A 695 -17.74 13.57 33.58
C TYR A 695 -17.05 14.93 33.41
N GLU A 696 -17.70 15.85 32.67
CA GLU A 696 -17.23 17.25 32.50
C GLU A 696 -16.96 17.92 33.87
N GLY A 697 -15.83 18.63 34.00
CA GLY A 697 -15.35 19.19 35.28
C GLY A 697 -14.87 18.18 36.33
N GLY A 698 -14.86 16.88 36.01
CA GLY A 698 -14.50 15.80 36.94
C GLY A 698 -13.05 15.33 36.82
N ARG A 699 -12.46 14.95 37.96
CA ARG A 699 -11.11 14.34 38.08
C ARG A 699 -11.12 12.86 38.49
N SER A 700 -12.30 12.25 38.55
CA SER A 700 -12.49 10.86 38.96
C SER A 700 -13.28 10.07 37.92
N VAL A 701 -12.93 8.78 37.79
CA VAL A 701 -13.63 7.84 36.92
C VAL A 701 -14.76 7.18 37.70
N ARG A 702 -16.01 7.29 37.22
CA ARG A 702 -17.17 6.60 37.79
C ARG A 702 -17.42 5.30 37.05
N ARG A 703 -17.52 4.19 37.80
CA ARG A 703 -17.98 2.88 37.31
C ARG A 703 -19.51 2.81 37.31
N GLN A 704 -20.08 2.35 36.21
CA GLN A 704 -21.51 2.12 36.01
C GLN A 704 -21.72 0.65 35.61
N GLN A 705 -22.35 -0.15 36.47
CA GLN A 705 -22.54 -1.57 36.17
C GLN A 705 -23.54 -1.76 35.02
N MET A 706 -23.19 -2.65 34.08
CA MET A 706 -24.05 -3.11 32.99
C MET A 706 -24.52 -4.56 33.25
N PHE A 707 -23.58 -5.44 33.60
CA PHE A 707 -23.82 -6.83 33.99
C PHE A 707 -23.09 -7.17 35.30
N GLY A 708 -23.82 -7.65 36.31
CA GLY A 708 -23.20 -8.21 37.52
C GLY A 708 -22.56 -9.60 37.27
N PRO A 709 -21.68 -10.08 38.17
CA PRO A 709 -21.01 -11.38 38.02
C PRO A 709 -22.01 -12.55 38.00
N LEU A 710 -21.67 -13.61 37.28
CA LEU A 710 -22.46 -14.83 37.17
C LEU A 710 -22.05 -15.85 38.23
N ALA A 711 -23.01 -16.65 38.70
CA ALA A 711 -22.74 -17.80 39.56
C ALA A 711 -22.01 -18.95 38.83
N GLU A 712 -22.19 -19.05 37.50
CA GLU A 712 -21.59 -20.10 36.67
C GLU A 712 -21.03 -19.49 35.37
N PRO A 713 -20.00 -18.64 35.44
CA PRO A 713 -19.50 -17.87 34.30
C PRO A 713 -18.94 -18.76 33.20
N THR A 714 -18.32 -19.89 33.56
CA THR A 714 -17.73 -20.86 32.61
C THR A 714 -18.76 -21.61 31.74
N ARG A 715 -20.06 -21.32 31.90
CA ARG A 715 -21.14 -21.77 31.01
C ARG A 715 -21.72 -20.65 30.13
N HIS A 716 -21.16 -19.44 30.16
CA HIS A 716 -21.69 -18.31 29.41
C HIS A 716 -20.62 -17.73 28.49
N ALA A 717 -21.04 -17.34 27.29
CA ALA A 717 -20.21 -16.59 26.35
C ALA A 717 -20.53 -15.10 26.47
N LEU A 718 -19.50 -14.24 26.43
CA LEU A 718 -19.62 -12.78 26.59
C LEU A 718 -19.06 -12.05 25.36
N ALA A 719 -19.77 -11.04 24.88
CA ALA A 719 -19.30 -10.07 23.89
C ALA A 719 -19.52 -8.65 24.40
N VAL A 720 -18.60 -7.75 24.07
CA VAL A 720 -18.63 -6.32 24.42
C VAL A 720 -18.15 -5.52 23.21
N VAL A 721 -18.83 -4.41 22.91
CA VAL A 721 -18.54 -3.53 21.77
C VAL A 721 -18.66 -2.06 22.14
N ASP A 722 -17.76 -1.23 21.62
CA ASP A 722 -17.82 0.24 21.69
C ASP A 722 -18.27 0.83 20.36
N GLN A 723 -19.12 1.86 20.46
CA GLN A 723 -19.87 2.48 19.36
C GLN A 723 -19.94 4.00 19.56
N VAL A 724 -20.44 4.75 18.58
CA VAL A 724 -20.46 6.22 18.66
C VAL A 724 -21.41 6.72 19.75
N GLU A 725 -22.43 5.92 20.08
CA GLU A 725 -23.42 6.16 21.12
C GLU A 725 -22.90 5.88 22.53
N GLY A 726 -21.87 5.06 22.69
CA GLY A 726 -21.47 4.46 23.97
C GLY A 726 -21.07 2.98 23.81
N SER A 727 -21.46 2.12 24.74
CA SER A 727 -20.99 0.72 24.77
C SER A 727 -22.13 -0.28 24.97
N ALA A 728 -22.05 -1.45 24.32
CA ALA A 728 -23.04 -2.52 24.43
C ALA A 728 -22.38 -3.86 24.76
N ALA A 729 -23.12 -4.72 25.45
CA ALA A 729 -22.69 -6.04 25.87
C ALA A 729 -23.80 -7.07 25.69
N LEU A 730 -23.41 -8.29 25.30
CA LEU A 730 -24.26 -9.46 25.11
C LEU A 730 -23.65 -10.63 25.87
N ARG A 731 -24.45 -11.35 26.64
CA ARG A 731 -24.06 -12.65 27.18
C ARG A 731 -25.18 -13.67 27.11
N TYR A 732 -24.81 -14.93 26.96
CA TYR A 732 -25.77 -16.03 26.91
C TYR A 732 -25.15 -17.33 27.39
N ARG A 733 -25.97 -18.28 27.84
CA ARG A 733 -25.53 -19.62 28.24
C ARG A 733 -25.29 -20.49 27.02
N VAL A 734 -24.11 -21.10 26.93
CA VAL A 734 -23.78 -22.06 25.87
C VAL A 734 -24.31 -23.46 26.21
N PRO A 735 -24.71 -24.26 25.20
CA PRO A 735 -25.15 -25.64 25.42
C PRO A 735 -23.98 -26.55 25.81
N HIS A 736 -24.26 -27.50 26.72
CA HIS A 736 -23.29 -28.47 27.20
C HIS A 736 -23.70 -29.92 26.88
N SER A 737 -23.05 -30.51 25.88
CA SER A 737 -23.39 -31.82 25.31
C SER A 737 -23.46 -32.98 26.33
N SER A 738 -22.56 -33.00 27.33
CA SER A 738 -22.55 -34.04 28.37
C SER A 738 -23.79 -34.02 29.30
N ARG A 739 -24.55 -32.91 29.31
CA ARG A 739 -25.79 -32.72 30.07
C ARG A 739 -27.04 -32.84 29.19
N GLY A 740 -26.90 -33.18 27.91
CA GLY A 740 -28.00 -33.21 26.95
C GLY A 740 -28.52 -31.82 26.54
N GLU A 741 -27.89 -30.74 27.01
CA GLU A 741 -28.21 -29.37 26.62
C GLU A 741 -27.77 -29.13 25.17
N LYS A 742 -28.69 -28.70 24.31
CA LYS A 742 -28.44 -28.48 22.86
C LYS A 742 -28.62 -27.04 22.39
N GLU A 743 -29.26 -26.19 23.20
CA GLU A 743 -29.67 -24.84 22.81
C GLU A 743 -28.95 -23.76 23.62
N ILE A 744 -28.66 -22.64 22.98
CA ILE A 744 -28.30 -21.38 23.64
C ILE A 744 -29.51 -20.87 24.41
N THR A 745 -29.30 -20.47 25.66
CA THR A 745 -30.36 -20.00 26.56
C THR A 745 -29.94 -18.76 27.35
N ALA A 746 -30.89 -18.10 28.00
CA ALA A 746 -30.65 -16.94 28.87
C ALA A 746 -29.84 -15.81 28.18
N VAL A 747 -30.29 -15.39 27.00
CA VAL A 747 -29.69 -14.30 26.23
C VAL A 747 -30.01 -12.96 26.90
N GLU A 748 -28.99 -12.32 27.48
CA GLU A 748 -29.06 -11.02 28.14
C GLU A 748 -28.26 -9.98 27.34
N VAL A 749 -28.80 -8.78 27.23
CA VAL A 749 -28.10 -7.61 26.66
C VAL A 749 -28.17 -6.42 27.60
N ALA A 750 -27.07 -5.68 27.65
CA ALA A 750 -26.97 -4.41 28.36
C ALA A 750 -26.31 -3.38 27.44
N TRP A 751 -26.73 -2.12 27.55
CA TRP A 751 -26.16 -1.03 26.75
C TRP A 751 -26.12 0.26 27.55
N ASP A 752 -25.18 1.11 27.17
CA ASP A 752 -24.88 2.36 27.81
C ASP A 752 -24.84 3.43 26.72
N ASN A 753 -25.94 4.17 26.54
CA ASN A 753 -26.05 5.25 25.56
C ASN A 753 -25.75 6.59 26.24
N ARG A 754 -24.75 7.32 25.75
CA ARG A 754 -24.27 8.62 26.26
C ARG A 754 -24.93 9.82 25.60
N PHE A 755 -25.44 9.73 24.37
CA PHE A 755 -26.32 10.78 23.83
C PHE A 755 -27.63 10.92 24.60
N GLN A 756 -28.09 9.87 25.28
CA GLN A 756 -29.36 9.84 26.01
C GLN A 756 -29.22 9.66 27.54
N ASP A 757 -28.00 9.66 28.08
CA ASP A 757 -27.68 9.40 29.50
C ASP A 757 -28.44 8.18 30.07
N LEU A 758 -28.48 7.10 29.28
CA LEU A 758 -29.32 5.93 29.49
C LEU A 758 -28.46 4.66 29.66
N VAL A 759 -28.69 3.92 30.74
CA VAL A 759 -28.26 2.52 30.87
C VAL A 759 -29.49 1.64 30.66
N GLY A 760 -29.40 0.70 29.72
CA GLY A 760 -30.44 -0.29 29.45
C GLY A 760 -29.99 -1.71 29.75
N HIS A 761 -30.94 -2.56 30.14
CA HIS A 761 -30.76 -4.00 30.28
C HIS A 761 -32.04 -4.70 29.83
N ALA A 762 -31.88 -5.78 29.06
CA ALA A 762 -32.98 -6.59 28.55
C ALA A 762 -32.60 -8.07 28.48
N LYS A 763 -33.61 -8.93 28.39
CA LYS A 763 -33.46 -10.37 28.17
C LYS A 763 -34.28 -10.77 26.95
N ILE A 764 -33.64 -11.39 25.96
CA ILE A 764 -34.33 -11.93 24.80
C ILE A 764 -34.91 -13.29 25.20
N ALA A 765 -36.24 -13.40 25.15
CA ALA A 765 -36.94 -14.62 25.51
C ALA A 765 -36.87 -15.67 24.40
N GLY A 766 -36.71 -16.93 24.78
CA GLY A 766 -36.60 -18.08 23.87
C GLY A 766 -35.37 -18.93 24.15
N THR A 767 -35.20 -19.93 23.30
CA THR A 767 -34.00 -20.77 23.19
C THR A 767 -33.59 -20.82 21.72
N PHE A 768 -32.29 -20.99 21.45
CA PHE A 768 -31.73 -20.80 20.10
C PHE A 768 -30.79 -21.96 19.76
N GLU A 769 -30.90 -22.52 18.57
CA GLU A 769 -29.96 -23.56 18.11
C GLU A 769 -28.58 -22.92 17.85
N PRO A 770 -27.47 -23.45 18.41
CA PRO A 770 -26.14 -22.89 18.23
C PRO A 770 -25.68 -23.03 16.78
N SER A 771 -25.15 -21.94 16.21
CA SER A 771 -24.50 -21.93 14.90
C SER A 771 -22.97 -22.01 15.03
N PRO A 772 -22.25 -22.49 13.99
CA PRO A 772 -20.80 -22.47 13.97
C PRO A 772 -20.26 -21.04 14.16
N GLY A 773 -19.28 -20.90 15.05
CA GLY A 773 -18.59 -19.64 15.32
C GLY A 773 -19.27 -18.71 16.33
N ASP A 774 -20.48 -19.01 16.80
CA ASP A 774 -21.23 -18.17 17.75
C ASP A 774 -20.44 -17.82 19.02
N TYR A 775 -19.59 -18.75 19.48
CA TYR A 775 -18.67 -18.56 20.58
C TYR A 775 -17.33 -19.28 20.35
N ARG A 776 -16.27 -18.80 21.01
CA ARG A 776 -14.93 -19.37 20.99
C ARG A 776 -14.28 -19.34 22.38
N ASN A 777 -13.34 -20.26 22.63
CA ASN A 777 -12.50 -20.20 23.82
C ASN A 777 -11.60 -18.96 23.78
N HIS A 778 -11.52 -18.23 24.88
CA HIS A 778 -10.66 -17.05 25.03
C HIS A 778 -9.48 -17.33 25.96
N ALA A 779 -9.77 -17.95 27.09
CA ALA A 779 -8.83 -18.43 28.10
C ALA A 779 -9.37 -19.76 28.65
N PRO A 780 -8.59 -20.54 29.44
CA PRO A 780 -9.09 -21.75 30.05
C PRO A 780 -10.37 -21.46 30.87
N ARG A 781 -11.49 -22.07 30.46
CA ARG A 781 -12.84 -21.95 31.05
C ARG A 781 -13.62 -20.65 30.75
N THR A 782 -13.13 -19.81 29.82
CA THR A 782 -13.75 -18.52 29.46
C THR A 782 -14.13 -18.48 27.98
N LEU A 783 -15.35 -18.01 27.67
CA LEU A 783 -15.93 -18.02 26.32
C LEU A 783 -16.24 -16.60 25.82
N LEU A 784 -15.75 -16.27 24.63
CA LEU A 784 -16.14 -15.07 23.89
C LEU A 784 -17.31 -15.38 22.97
N ALA A 785 -18.38 -14.59 23.04
CA ALA A 785 -19.45 -14.59 22.05
C ALA A 785 -19.04 -13.80 20.80
N GLN A 786 -19.63 -14.13 19.64
CA GLN A 786 -19.38 -13.51 18.34
C GLN A 786 -20.71 -13.20 17.63
N PRO A 787 -21.53 -12.26 18.16
CA PRO A 787 -22.76 -11.86 17.48
C PRO A 787 -22.47 -11.23 16.12
N ALA A 788 -23.31 -11.52 15.11
CA ALA A 788 -23.23 -10.87 13.81
C ALA A 788 -23.67 -9.39 13.85
N LEU A 789 -24.40 -8.98 14.90
CA LEU A 789 -24.71 -7.58 15.19
C LEU A 789 -24.99 -7.40 16.68
N LEU A 790 -24.42 -6.34 17.25
CA LEU A 790 -24.76 -5.77 18.54
C LEU A 790 -24.65 -4.25 18.36
N SER A 791 -25.77 -3.53 18.24
CA SER A 791 -25.78 -2.13 17.78
C SER A 791 -26.77 -1.28 18.56
N ILE A 792 -26.29 -0.25 19.27
CA ILE A 792 -27.13 0.73 19.97
C ILE A 792 -27.84 1.58 18.91
N ALA A 793 -29.16 1.75 19.03
CA ALA A 793 -29.90 2.61 18.12
C ALA A 793 -31.08 3.27 18.83
N GLY A 794 -31.02 4.59 18.98
CA GLY A 794 -31.93 5.31 19.86
C GLY A 794 -31.82 4.79 21.30
N ARG A 795 -32.97 4.46 21.90
CA ARG A 795 -33.06 4.05 23.31
C ARG A 795 -32.76 2.57 23.56
N GLY A 796 -32.64 1.76 22.50
CA GLY A 796 -32.49 0.31 22.56
C GLY A 796 -31.24 -0.22 21.87
N VAL A 797 -31.18 -1.54 21.72
CA VAL A 797 -30.09 -2.26 21.05
C VAL A 797 -30.63 -3.31 20.07
N HIS A 798 -30.04 -3.37 18.88
CA HIS A 798 -30.25 -4.41 17.87
C HIS A 798 -29.26 -5.55 18.03
N VAL A 799 -29.75 -6.79 17.92
CA VAL A 799 -28.99 -8.02 18.16
C VAL A 799 -29.24 -9.03 17.05
N ARG A 800 -28.16 -9.57 16.48
CA ARG A 800 -28.16 -10.80 15.67
C ARG A 800 -27.18 -11.78 16.31
N LEU A 801 -27.73 -12.86 16.87
CA LEU A 801 -27.04 -13.75 17.79
C LEU A 801 -25.93 -14.57 17.12
N HIS A 802 -26.20 -15.09 15.92
CA HIS A 802 -25.40 -16.14 15.31
C HIS A 802 -24.33 -15.59 14.37
N ALA A 803 -23.10 -16.11 14.42
CA ALA A 803 -21.99 -15.64 13.60
C ALA A 803 -22.15 -16.06 12.13
N SER A 804 -22.27 -17.37 11.89
CA SER A 804 -22.28 -17.97 10.54
C SER A 804 -23.45 -17.54 9.63
N PRO A 805 -24.71 -17.41 10.11
CA PRO A 805 -25.83 -16.95 9.28
C PRO A 805 -25.74 -15.47 8.85
N GLN A 806 -24.94 -14.65 9.54
CA GLN A 806 -24.77 -13.21 9.26
C GLN A 806 -26.11 -12.44 9.15
N ASP A 807 -26.50 -12.01 7.95
CA ASP A 807 -27.76 -11.29 7.68
C ASP A 807 -28.98 -12.21 7.55
N ARG A 808 -28.77 -13.53 7.38
CA ARG A 808 -29.82 -14.53 7.10
C ARG A 808 -30.48 -15.07 8.37
N GLN A 809 -30.68 -14.21 9.37
CA GLN A 809 -31.33 -14.51 10.65
C GLN A 809 -32.19 -13.31 11.09
N PRO A 810 -33.22 -13.52 11.94
CA PRO A 810 -33.96 -12.42 12.55
C PRO A 810 -33.06 -11.46 13.31
N THR A 811 -33.42 -10.17 13.33
CA THR A 811 -32.77 -9.18 14.21
C THR A 811 -33.72 -8.82 15.34
N TYR A 812 -33.26 -8.90 16.58
CA TYR A 812 -34.02 -8.48 17.75
C TYR A 812 -33.66 -7.04 18.11
N TYR A 813 -34.61 -6.11 18.10
CA TYR A 813 -34.46 -4.80 18.74
C TYR A 813 -35.08 -4.87 20.13
N THR A 814 -34.38 -4.38 21.15
CA THR A 814 -34.93 -4.34 22.51
C THR A 814 -34.73 -3.00 23.20
N GLU A 815 -35.78 -2.56 23.89
CA GLU A 815 -35.82 -1.31 24.66
C GLU A 815 -36.51 -1.60 26.00
N GLY A 816 -35.69 -1.71 27.06
CA GLY A 816 -36.14 -2.13 28.39
C GLY A 816 -36.74 -3.53 28.39
N LYS A 817 -38.07 -3.63 28.55
CA LYS A 817 -38.80 -4.92 28.55
C LYS A 817 -39.40 -5.27 27.19
N THR A 818 -39.36 -4.37 26.22
CA THR A 818 -39.93 -4.59 24.89
C THR A 818 -38.91 -5.30 24.01
N VAL A 819 -39.35 -6.30 23.25
CA VAL A 819 -38.55 -6.98 22.21
C VAL A 819 -39.36 -6.97 20.91
N GLU A 820 -38.78 -6.38 19.87
CA GLU A 820 -39.29 -6.31 18.50
C GLU A 820 -38.44 -7.26 17.64
N THR A 821 -39.06 -8.26 17.00
CA THR A 821 -38.37 -9.18 16.09
C THR A 821 -38.54 -8.72 14.64
N LEU A 822 -37.44 -8.33 14.02
CA LEU A 822 -37.37 -7.97 12.61
C LEU A 822 -37.03 -9.23 11.79
N PRO A 823 -37.67 -9.46 10.63
CA PRO A 823 -37.32 -10.59 9.76
C PRO A 823 -35.89 -10.46 9.23
N ALA A 824 -35.30 -11.61 8.85
CA ALA A 824 -33.99 -11.64 8.19
C ALA A 824 -33.98 -10.78 6.92
N VAL A 825 -32.84 -10.18 6.62
CA VAL A 825 -32.67 -9.30 5.45
C VAL A 825 -31.96 -10.07 4.33
N PRO A 826 -32.68 -10.50 3.26
CA PRO A 826 -32.08 -11.27 2.18
C PRO A 826 -31.40 -10.33 1.19
N TRP A 827 -30.33 -9.66 1.63
CA TRP A 827 -29.57 -8.72 0.81
C TRP A 827 -29.11 -9.36 -0.52
N PRO A 828 -29.13 -8.60 -1.63
CA PRO A 828 -28.55 -9.06 -2.89
C PRO A 828 -27.05 -9.39 -2.74
N ALA A 829 -26.57 -10.25 -3.63
CA ALA A 829 -25.14 -10.48 -3.78
C ALA A 829 -24.44 -9.20 -4.27
N SER A 830 -23.29 -8.90 -3.68
CA SER A 830 -22.38 -7.82 -4.08
C SER A 830 -21.00 -8.43 -4.33
N ARG A 831 -20.19 -7.78 -5.17
CA ARG A 831 -18.75 -8.08 -5.28
C ARG A 831 -17.92 -7.39 -4.21
N GLU A 832 -18.45 -6.31 -3.63
CA GLU A 832 -17.81 -5.58 -2.55
C GLU A 832 -18.07 -6.26 -1.20
N SER A 833 -17.08 -6.23 -0.30
CA SER A 833 -17.29 -6.63 1.09
C SER A 833 -18.33 -5.72 1.75
N ARG A 834 -19.26 -6.29 2.53
CA ARG A 834 -20.35 -5.55 3.19
C ARG A 834 -20.30 -5.72 4.70
N ARG A 835 -20.35 -4.60 5.44
CA ARG A 835 -20.65 -4.56 6.89
C ARG A 835 -22.05 -3.99 7.09
N THR A 836 -22.93 -4.73 7.77
CA THR A 836 -24.34 -4.34 7.98
C THR A 836 -24.59 -3.81 9.38
N GLU A 837 -25.37 -2.72 9.47
CA GLU A 837 -25.75 -2.03 10.71
C GLU A 837 -27.27 -1.80 10.74
N MET A 838 -27.80 -1.36 11.88
CA MET A 838 -29.20 -0.97 12.05
C MET A 838 -29.30 0.45 12.58
N VAL A 839 -30.09 1.30 11.91
CA VAL A 839 -30.37 2.67 12.36
C VAL A 839 -31.83 2.79 12.77
N ARG A 840 -32.12 3.44 13.91
CA ARG A 840 -33.48 3.69 14.37
C ARG A 840 -33.92 5.09 13.93
N VAL A 841 -34.84 5.17 12.97
CA VAL A 841 -35.42 6.43 12.47
C VAL A 841 -36.82 6.57 13.05
N GLY A 842 -36.97 7.44 14.05
CA GLY A 842 -38.18 7.51 14.86
C GLY A 842 -38.45 6.17 15.56
N ALA A 843 -39.61 5.56 15.30
CA ALA A 843 -39.97 4.24 15.82
C ALA A 843 -39.63 3.07 14.87
N ARG A 844 -38.93 3.30 13.75
CA ARG A 844 -38.68 2.26 12.72
C ARG A 844 -37.20 1.92 12.61
N SER A 845 -36.91 0.63 12.44
CA SER A 845 -35.56 0.13 12.19
C SER A 845 -35.27 0.11 10.70
N LEU A 846 -34.12 0.66 10.31
CA LEU A 846 -33.61 0.68 8.94
C LEU A 846 -32.32 -0.15 8.86
N PRO A 847 -32.35 -1.34 8.24
CA PRO A 847 -31.15 -2.08 7.90
C PRO A 847 -30.32 -1.32 6.85
N ILE A 848 -29.04 -1.12 7.15
CA ILE A 848 -28.07 -0.52 6.22
C ILE A 848 -26.85 -1.43 6.04
N GLY A 849 -26.09 -1.20 4.98
CA GLY A 849 -24.84 -1.91 4.70
C GLY A 849 -23.82 -0.98 4.08
N PHE A 850 -22.66 -0.83 4.71
CA PHE A 850 -21.50 -0.16 4.15
C PHE A 850 -20.75 -1.14 3.25
N HIS A 851 -20.36 -0.73 2.05
CA HIS A 851 -19.59 -1.57 1.12
C HIS A 851 -18.19 -1.00 0.86
N GLY A 852 -17.22 -1.89 0.64
CA GLY A 852 -15.82 -1.52 0.48
C GLY A 852 -15.26 -0.90 1.77
N GLY A 853 -14.56 0.24 1.64
CA GLY A 853 -14.14 1.10 2.74
C GLY A 853 -15.22 2.06 3.24
N GLY A 854 -16.48 1.90 2.81
CA GLY A 854 -17.59 2.81 3.09
C GLY A 854 -17.89 3.82 1.98
N GLN A 855 -17.30 3.67 0.78
CA GLN A 855 -17.60 4.51 -0.38
C GLN A 855 -19.07 4.40 -0.80
N TRP A 856 -19.69 3.23 -0.62
CA TRP A 856 -21.10 3.02 -0.90
C TRP A 856 -21.86 2.58 0.34
N LEU A 857 -23.14 2.92 0.34
CA LEU A 857 -24.09 2.47 1.33
C LEU A 857 -25.34 1.90 0.66
N SER A 858 -25.77 0.71 1.08
CA SER A 858 -27.07 0.14 0.76
C SER A 858 -28.05 0.24 1.92
N TRP A 859 -29.34 0.27 1.64
CA TRP A 859 -30.41 0.09 2.62
C TRP A 859 -31.42 -0.95 2.15
N ALA A 860 -32.09 -1.60 3.09
CA ALA A 860 -33.21 -2.50 2.83
C ALA A 860 -34.46 -1.96 3.52
N ARG A 861 -35.63 -2.08 2.89
CA ARG A 861 -36.93 -1.71 3.50
C ARG A 861 -37.96 -2.81 3.21
N PRO A 862 -38.79 -3.21 4.20
CA PRO A 862 -39.94 -4.05 3.94
C PRO A 862 -40.91 -3.31 3.01
N SER A 863 -41.43 -4.01 2.00
CA SER A 863 -42.41 -3.49 1.06
C SER A 863 -43.81 -3.55 1.68
N ALA A 864 -44.57 -2.45 1.58
CA ALA A 864 -45.96 -2.41 2.03
C ALA A 864 -46.91 -3.17 1.08
N ASP A 865 -46.59 -3.20 -0.22
CA ASP A 865 -47.51 -3.61 -1.28
C ASP A 865 -47.54 -5.14 -1.53
N ALA A 866 -47.04 -5.92 -0.58
CA ALA A 866 -46.85 -7.35 -0.79
C ALA A 866 -46.87 -8.17 0.51
N ALA A 867 -48.02 -8.19 1.17
CA ALA A 867 -48.46 -9.39 1.87
C ALA A 867 -48.68 -10.51 0.83
N GLY A 868 -47.61 -11.21 0.46
CA GLY A 868 -47.71 -12.43 -0.34
C GLY A 868 -48.41 -13.53 0.45
N ALA A 869 -49.09 -14.45 -0.25
CA ALA A 869 -49.87 -15.53 0.38
C ALA A 869 -49.05 -16.51 1.26
N SER A 870 -47.72 -16.40 1.28
CA SER A 870 -46.81 -17.17 2.15
C SER A 870 -46.49 -16.50 3.49
N GLY A 871 -46.80 -15.23 3.69
CA GLY A 871 -46.41 -14.47 4.88
C GLY A 871 -44.96 -13.96 4.89
N ASP A 872 -44.18 -14.20 3.83
CA ASP A 872 -42.82 -13.67 3.70
C ASP A 872 -42.81 -12.16 3.48
N ALA A 873 -42.00 -11.44 4.26
CA ALA A 873 -41.77 -10.02 4.04
C ALA A 873 -41.04 -9.81 2.69
N ARG A 874 -41.70 -9.23 1.70
CA ARG A 874 -41.00 -8.75 0.49
C ARG A 874 -40.14 -7.55 0.85
N TRP A 875 -38.90 -7.57 0.38
CA TRP A 875 -37.93 -6.50 0.63
C TRP A 875 -37.71 -5.67 -0.64
N SER A 876 -37.34 -4.41 -0.43
CA SER A 876 -36.84 -3.48 -1.45
C SER A 876 -35.45 -3.00 -1.04
N TRP A 877 -34.55 -2.80 -1.99
CA TRP A 877 -33.18 -2.36 -1.74
C TRP A 877 -32.87 -1.12 -2.56
N GLY A 878 -32.15 -0.19 -1.95
CA GLY A 878 -31.50 0.93 -2.61
C GLY A 878 -30.03 1.00 -2.21
N ALA A 879 -29.25 1.78 -2.96
CA ALA A 879 -27.88 2.07 -2.61
C ALA A 879 -27.48 3.47 -3.10
N SER A 880 -26.44 4.05 -2.52
CA SER A 880 -25.92 5.36 -2.90
C SER A 880 -24.40 5.40 -2.74
N LEU A 881 -23.73 6.05 -3.68
CA LEU A 881 -22.33 6.45 -3.57
C LEU A 881 -22.18 7.68 -2.66
N LEU A 882 -21.25 7.58 -1.71
CA LEU A 882 -20.93 8.58 -0.69
C LEU A 882 -19.50 9.11 -0.79
N GLY A 883 -18.68 8.65 -1.74
CA GLY A 883 -17.29 9.06 -1.84
C GLY A 883 -16.61 8.60 -3.12
N LEU A 884 -15.28 8.72 -3.22
CA LEU A 884 -14.54 8.29 -4.41
C LEU A 884 -14.51 6.74 -4.50
N PRO A 885 -15.05 6.12 -5.57
CA PRO A 885 -15.02 4.65 -5.75
C PRO A 885 -13.62 4.05 -5.69
N ARG A 886 -12.63 4.79 -6.25
CA ARG A 886 -11.22 4.40 -6.36
C ARG A 886 -10.36 5.59 -5.89
N PRO A 887 -10.12 5.72 -4.59
CA PRO A 887 -9.32 6.83 -4.06
C PRO A 887 -7.86 6.74 -4.53
N PRO A 888 -7.22 7.86 -4.93
CA PRO A 888 -5.80 7.87 -5.29
C PRO A 888 -4.90 7.68 -4.06
N ALA A 889 -3.62 7.37 -4.28
CA ALA A 889 -2.66 7.23 -3.19
C ALA A 889 -2.54 8.53 -2.36
N GLY A 890 -2.45 8.39 -1.03
CA GLY A 890 -2.40 9.52 -0.09
C GLY A 890 -3.75 10.18 0.19
N PHE A 891 -4.84 9.78 -0.47
CA PHE A 891 -6.18 10.28 -0.18
C PHE A 891 -6.78 9.65 1.08
N GLY A 892 -7.30 10.49 1.98
CA GLY A 892 -8.06 10.06 3.15
C GLY A 892 -9.57 10.15 2.89
N GLN A 893 -10.31 9.10 3.20
CA GLN A 893 -11.77 9.17 3.32
C GLN A 893 -12.27 8.32 4.47
N ALA A 894 -13.23 8.87 5.21
CA ALA A 894 -13.94 8.18 6.29
C ALA A 894 -15.45 8.39 6.14
N VAL A 895 -16.22 7.33 6.40
CA VAL A 895 -17.67 7.40 6.56
C VAL A 895 -18.05 6.75 7.89
N SER A 896 -18.80 7.45 8.71
CA SER A 896 -19.22 6.99 10.04
C SER A 896 -20.65 7.39 10.36
N ILE A 897 -21.37 6.55 11.10
CA ILE A 897 -22.59 6.99 11.79
C ILE A 897 -22.20 8.06 12.81
N THR A 898 -22.98 9.12 12.88
CA THR A 898 -22.89 10.20 13.87
C THR A 898 -24.28 10.70 14.23
N TYR A 899 -24.36 11.75 15.04
CA TYR A 899 -25.62 12.36 15.46
C TYR A 899 -25.60 13.88 15.24
N SER A 900 -26.74 14.40 14.79
CA SER A 900 -27.10 15.82 14.95
C SER A 900 -28.17 15.88 16.05
N GLY A 901 -27.74 16.24 17.27
CA GLY A 901 -28.53 16.07 18.47
C GLY A 901 -28.84 14.60 18.77
N LEU A 902 -30.11 14.21 18.60
CA LEU A 902 -30.56 12.81 18.74
C LEU A 902 -30.93 12.17 17.40
N THR A 903 -30.83 12.90 16.29
CA THR A 903 -31.08 12.38 14.94
C THR A 903 -29.83 11.66 14.44
N PRO A 904 -29.88 10.36 14.15
CA PRO A 904 -28.76 9.66 13.54
C PRO A 904 -28.50 10.23 12.14
N SER A 905 -27.23 10.36 11.80
CA SER A 905 -26.74 10.89 10.53
C SER A 905 -25.55 10.06 10.07
N LEU A 906 -25.16 10.19 8.80
CA LEU A 906 -23.81 9.83 8.35
C LEU A 906 -22.95 11.08 8.33
N ALA A 907 -21.70 10.98 8.78
CA ALA A 907 -20.65 11.92 8.44
C ALA A 907 -19.77 11.32 7.35
N VAL A 908 -19.47 12.11 6.34
CA VAL A 908 -18.49 11.81 5.30
C VAL A 908 -17.38 12.85 5.41
N VAL A 909 -16.14 12.38 5.49
CA VAL A 909 -14.94 13.23 5.51
C VAL A 909 -13.99 12.76 4.41
N GLN A 910 -13.47 13.70 3.64
CA GLN A 910 -12.52 13.49 2.54
C GLN A 910 -11.36 14.48 2.66
N VAL A 911 -10.14 13.99 2.44
CA VAL A 911 -8.89 14.76 2.54
C VAL A 911 -8.01 14.41 1.35
N GLY A 912 -7.66 15.43 0.56
CA GLY A 912 -6.75 15.31 -0.57
C GLY A 912 -5.33 14.86 -0.17
N PRO A 913 -4.57 14.24 -1.08
CA PRO A 913 -3.17 13.90 -0.82
C PRO A 913 -2.37 15.10 -0.30
N GLY A 914 -1.61 14.89 0.78
CA GLY A 914 -0.83 15.95 1.45
C GLY A 914 -1.65 17.02 2.18
N GLY A 915 -2.98 16.90 2.26
CA GLY A 915 -3.86 17.91 2.88
C GLY A 915 -4.19 19.10 1.97
N GLY A 916 -3.82 19.06 0.68
CA GLY A 916 -3.98 20.22 -0.24
C GLY A 916 -5.42 20.65 -0.55
N TRP A 917 -6.41 19.86 -0.15
CA TRP A 917 -7.83 20.23 -0.09
C TRP A 917 -8.54 19.24 0.85
N TRP A 918 -9.74 19.61 1.31
CA TRP A 918 -10.57 18.77 2.17
C TRP A 918 -12.06 19.02 1.92
N HIS A 919 -12.90 18.11 2.37
CA HIS A 919 -14.35 18.24 2.29
C HIS A 919 -15.02 17.37 3.36
N ALA A 920 -16.01 17.91 4.06
CA ALA A 920 -16.87 17.13 4.92
C ALA A 920 -18.33 17.56 4.80
N TYR A 921 -19.23 16.60 4.95
CA TYR A 921 -20.66 16.84 5.03
C TYR A 921 -21.34 15.77 5.89
N THR A 922 -22.58 16.04 6.27
CA THR A 922 -23.45 15.05 6.92
C THR A 922 -24.75 14.83 6.17
N LEU A 923 -25.28 13.62 6.29
CA LEU A 923 -26.56 13.18 5.74
C LEU A 923 -27.44 12.68 6.89
N PRO A 924 -28.45 13.45 7.34
CA PRO A 924 -29.35 12.99 8.39
C PRO A 924 -30.22 11.84 7.88
N PHE A 925 -30.38 10.78 8.67
CA PHE A 925 -31.25 9.66 8.29
C PHE A 925 -32.72 10.07 8.40
N GLN A 926 -33.49 9.75 7.36
CA GLN A 926 -34.94 9.96 7.34
C GLN A 926 -35.68 8.74 6.77
N TRP A 927 -36.99 8.66 7.02
CA TRP A 927 -37.81 7.57 6.48
C TRP A 927 -38.35 7.95 5.10
N GLY A 928 -37.63 7.54 4.04
CA GLY A 928 -37.97 7.85 2.65
C GLY A 928 -37.68 6.71 1.68
N ALA A 929 -37.81 6.99 0.38
CA ALA A 929 -37.35 6.10 -0.70
C ALA A 929 -35.81 6.01 -0.71
N VAL A 930 -35.18 7.19 -0.67
CA VAL A 930 -33.80 7.41 -0.24
C VAL A 930 -33.85 7.81 1.24
N PRO A 931 -33.09 7.17 2.14
CA PRO A 931 -33.22 7.37 3.58
C PRO A 931 -32.32 8.49 4.12
N PHE A 932 -31.99 9.49 3.29
CA PHE A 932 -31.14 10.64 3.64
C PHE A 932 -31.86 11.94 3.36
N GLY A 933 -31.72 12.92 4.25
CA GLY A 933 -32.06 14.31 3.98
C GLY A 933 -31.02 15.00 3.10
N GLU A 934 -31.14 16.31 2.94
CA GLU A 934 -30.17 17.10 2.17
C GLU A 934 -28.77 17.06 2.80
N PRO A 935 -27.69 17.15 2.01
CA PRO A 935 -26.33 17.16 2.53
C PRO A 935 -26.03 18.49 3.21
N ALA A 936 -25.68 18.44 4.50
CA ALA A 936 -25.28 19.62 5.27
C ALA A 936 -23.74 19.71 5.38
N PRO A 937 -23.09 20.82 4.97
CA PRO A 937 -21.65 20.99 5.13
C PRO A 937 -21.18 20.82 6.58
N ALA A 938 -20.06 20.14 6.77
CA ALA A 938 -19.50 19.84 8.08
C ALA A 938 -18.12 20.50 8.26
N PRO A 939 -17.80 20.98 9.48
CA PRO A 939 -16.52 21.63 9.77
C PRO A 939 -15.36 20.63 9.83
N LEU A 940 -14.18 21.13 9.51
CA LEU A 940 -12.89 20.45 9.60
C LEU A 940 -11.87 21.29 10.37
N LEU A 941 -10.71 20.71 10.68
CA LEU A 941 -9.67 21.36 11.50
C LEU A 941 -9.09 22.61 10.83
N ALA A 942 -8.99 22.60 9.50
CA ALA A 942 -8.61 23.74 8.68
C ALA A 942 -9.50 24.98 8.87
N ASP A 943 -10.79 24.77 9.12
CA ASP A 943 -11.79 25.84 9.22
C ASP A 943 -11.65 26.62 10.56
N LEU A 944 -10.94 26.04 11.54
CA LEU A 944 -10.74 26.64 12.86
C LEU A 944 -9.57 27.65 12.89
N PRO A 945 -9.76 28.83 13.53
CA PRO A 945 -8.65 29.71 13.87
C PRO A 945 -7.74 29.07 14.94
N ASP A 946 -6.60 29.71 15.20
CA ASP A 946 -5.67 29.33 16.27
C ASP A 946 -5.60 30.44 17.34
N PRO A 947 -5.90 30.15 18.63
CA PRO A 947 -6.45 28.90 19.14
C PRO A 947 -7.92 28.68 18.74
N PRO A 948 -8.39 27.43 18.66
CA PRO A 948 -9.74 27.09 18.20
C PRO A 948 -10.81 27.43 19.27
N PRO A 949 -11.98 27.98 18.87
CA PRO A 949 -13.07 28.25 19.79
C PRO A 949 -13.70 26.96 20.34
N PRO A 950 -13.94 26.86 21.66
CA PRO A 950 -14.60 25.70 22.25
C PRO A 950 -16.10 25.67 21.93
N CYS A 951 -16.66 24.47 21.76
CA CYS A 951 -18.08 24.29 21.53
C CYS A 951 -18.94 24.53 22.78
N GLY A 952 -19.93 25.40 22.67
CA GLY A 952 -20.99 25.56 23.65
C GLY A 952 -21.96 24.38 23.69
N ALA A 953 -22.82 24.37 24.71
CA ALA A 953 -23.82 23.31 24.90
C ALA A 953 -24.96 23.36 23.87
N SER A 954 -25.16 24.50 23.19
CA SER A 954 -26.03 24.67 22.02
C SER A 954 -25.44 23.97 20.80
N GLU A 955 -24.22 24.32 20.41
CA GLU A 955 -23.52 23.78 19.25
C GLU A 955 -23.43 22.24 19.33
N ARG A 956 -23.09 21.70 20.50
CA ARG A 956 -23.03 20.25 20.74
C ARG A 956 -24.36 19.51 20.60
N ARG A 957 -25.50 20.20 20.78
CA ARG A 957 -26.85 19.63 20.67
C ARG A 957 -27.46 19.84 19.29
N ASP A 958 -27.27 21.02 18.72
CA ASP A 958 -28.09 21.51 17.60
C ASP A 958 -27.37 21.35 16.25
N SER A 959 -26.10 20.91 16.25
CA SER A 959 -25.30 20.68 15.03
C SER A 959 -24.62 19.31 15.02
N PRO A 960 -24.24 18.78 13.84
CA PRO A 960 -23.67 17.44 13.71
C PRO A 960 -22.32 17.30 14.42
N ARG A 961 -22.14 16.21 15.16
CA ARG A 961 -20.83 15.81 15.69
C ARG A 961 -19.97 15.21 14.57
N VAL A 962 -18.74 15.68 14.40
CA VAL A 962 -17.84 15.18 13.35
C VAL A 962 -16.47 14.85 13.92
N VAL A 963 -15.98 13.63 13.70
CA VAL A 963 -14.68 13.17 14.21
C VAL A 963 -13.61 13.27 13.12
N ALA A 964 -13.15 14.50 12.86
CA ALA A 964 -12.19 14.84 11.84
C ALA A 964 -10.78 14.26 12.13
N PRO A 965 -10.05 13.75 11.12
CA PRO A 965 -8.62 13.51 11.22
C PRO A 965 -7.83 14.82 11.13
N SER A 966 -6.64 14.88 11.72
CA SER A 966 -5.69 15.95 11.46
C SER A 966 -4.99 15.72 10.11
N VAL A 967 -4.79 16.80 9.35
CA VAL A 967 -4.00 16.78 8.10
C VAL A 967 -2.59 17.36 8.37
N PRO A 968 -1.60 17.17 7.47
CA PRO A 968 -0.27 17.74 7.65
C PRO A 968 -0.33 19.26 7.89
N GLY A 969 0.19 19.73 9.02
CA GLY A 969 0.20 21.15 9.41
C GLY A 969 -0.91 21.63 10.33
N GLU A 970 -1.95 20.83 10.57
CA GLU A 970 -3.05 21.20 11.48
C GLU A 970 -2.91 20.60 12.88
N ALA A 971 -1.95 19.70 13.06
CA ALA A 971 -1.74 19.05 14.33
C ALA A 971 -1.06 19.97 15.36
N TYR A 972 -1.65 20.03 16.55
CA TYR A 972 -1.11 20.76 17.69
C TYR A 972 -0.11 19.85 18.43
N THR A 973 1.04 20.40 18.80
CA THR A 973 1.98 19.72 19.72
C THR A 973 1.44 19.84 21.14
N VAL A 974 1.42 18.73 21.88
CA VAL A 974 0.98 18.67 23.27
C VAL A 974 2.19 18.28 24.13
N LEU A 975 2.67 19.22 24.95
CA LEU A 975 3.75 18.99 25.89
C LEU A 975 3.14 18.69 27.27
N VAL A 976 3.35 17.47 27.77
CA VAL A 976 2.89 17.05 29.09
C VAL A 976 4.07 16.97 30.04
N THR A 977 4.02 17.73 31.14
CA THR A 977 5.03 17.73 32.20
C THR A 977 4.49 17.12 33.49
N ASP A 978 5.35 16.42 34.23
CA ASP A 978 5.10 15.95 35.59
C ASP A 978 6.23 16.43 36.51
N THR A 979 6.05 16.27 37.82
CA THR A 979 7.12 16.49 38.81
C THR A 979 7.98 15.24 39.05
N VAL A 980 7.55 14.08 38.54
CA VAL A 980 8.20 12.77 38.74
C VAL A 980 8.52 12.10 37.40
N ASP A 981 7.54 11.94 36.51
CA ASP A 981 7.72 11.35 35.19
C ASP A 981 8.41 12.33 34.20
N PRO A 982 9.25 11.86 33.25
CA PRO A 982 9.87 12.71 32.25
C PRO A 982 8.82 13.32 31.29
N PRO A 983 9.06 14.52 30.72
CA PRO A 983 8.09 15.19 29.88
C PRO A 983 7.76 14.38 28.62
N GLN A 984 6.47 14.27 28.31
CA GLN A 984 5.95 13.56 27.14
C GLN A 984 5.55 14.56 26.06
N VAL A 985 5.89 14.26 24.81
CA VAL A 985 5.43 15.04 23.64
C VAL A 985 4.46 14.18 22.84
N LEU A 986 3.21 14.65 22.76
CA LEU A 986 2.15 14.05 21.94
C LEU A 986 1.82 15.00 20.78
N THR A 987 1.15 14.47 19.76
CA THR A 987 0.64 15.24 18.63
C THR A 987 -0.86 14.97 18.48
N THR A 988 -1.69 16.00 18.25
CA THR A 988 -3.12 15.77 18.02
C THR A 988 -3.33 15.01 16.72
N ALA A 989 -4.03 13.88 16.77
CA ALA A 989 -4.30 13.02 15.63
C ALA A 989 -5.72 13.21 15.08
N ARG A 990 -6.69 13.53 15.94
CA ARG A 990 -8.11 13.70 15.59
C ARG A 990 -8.77 14.77 16.44
N ALA A 991 -9.87 15.33 15.94
CA ALA A 991 -10.68 16.31 16.65
C ALA A 991 -12.18 15.97 16.56
N VAL A 992 -12.91 16.31 17.61
CA VAL A 992 -14.39 16.29 17.64
C VAL A 992 -14.87 17.71 17.38
N LEU A 993 -15.57 17.90 16.28
CA LEU A 993 -16.02 19.21 15.78
C LEU A 993 -17.55 19.28 15.74
N HIS A 994 -18.07 20.50 15.84
CA HIS A 994 -19.48 20.85 15.69
C HIS A 994 -19.60 22.21 14.98
N GLY A 995 -20.81 22.55 14.52
CA GLY A 995 -21.11 23.76 13.77
C GLY A 995 -21.14 23.53 12.25
N THR A 996 -20.71 24.55 11.50
CA THR A 996 -20.55 24.54 10.03
C THR A 996 -19.15 25.07 9.67
N PRO A 997 -18.65 24.92 8.43
CA PRO A 997 -17.37 25.51 8.02
C PRO A 997 -17.25 27.03 8.27
N ASP A 998 -18.34 27.79 8.16
CA ASP A 998 -18.35 29.23 8.45
C ASP A 998 -18.39 29.57 9.95
N ARG A 999 -18.82 28.61 10.78
CA ARG A 999 -18.94 28.76 12.24
C ARG A 999 -18.53 27.46 12.95
N PRO A 1000 -17.26 27.04 12.83
CA PRO A 1000 -16.78 25.79 13.41
C PRO A 1000 -16.45 25.99 14.90
N CYS A 1001 -16.59 24.93 15.68
CA CYS A 1001 -16.08 24.87 17.04
C CYS A 1001 -15.44 23.51 17.33
N LEU A 1002 -14.53 23.50 18.30
CA LEU A 1002 -13.86 22.31 18.80
C LEU A 1002 -14.52 21.82 20.09
N ALA A 1003 -14.88 20.55 20.17
CA ALA A 1003 -15.33 19.90 21.39
C ALA A 1003 -14.17 19.22 22.14
N ALA A 1004 -13.33 18.46 21.43
CA ALA A 1004 -12.12 17.85 21.99
C ALA A 1004 -11.07 17.49 20.94
N PHE A 1005 -9.81 17.38 21.37
CA PHE A 1005 -8.75 16.67 20.64
C PHE A 1005 -8.50 15.26 21.22
N GLU A 1006 -8.09 14.36 20.33
CA GLU A 1006 -7.33 13.14 20.63
C GLU A 1006 -5.86 13.39 20.25
N ALA A 1007 -4.92 13.10 21.15
CA ALA A 1007 -3.49 13.19 20.88
C ALA A 1007 -2.77 11.88 21.24
N SER A 1008 -1.66 11.58 20.57
CA SER A 1008 -0.86 10.38 20.83
C SER A 1008 0.65 10.62 20.65
N GLY A 1009 1.48 9.83 21.31
CA GLY A 1009 2.94 9.89 21.19
C GLY A 1009 3.46 9.24 19.89
N ALA A 1010 4.72 9.52 19.53
CA ALA A 1010 5.33 9.06 18.27
C ALA A 1010 5.44 7.53 18.13
N SER A 1011 5.47 6.77 19.23
CA SER A 1011 5.43 5.30 19.23
C SER A 1011 4.03 4.72 18.97
N ALA A 1012 2.98 5.54 18.93
CA ALA A 1012 1.61 5.07 18.89
C ALA A 1012 1.03 4.94 17.46
N ARG A 1013 1.05 3.72 16.90
CA ARG A 1013 0.21 3.37 15.73
C ARG A 1013 -1.29 3.43 16.08
N ASP A 1014 -2.13 3.83 15.12
CA ASP A 1014 -3.60 3.99 15.26
C ASP A 1014 -4.24 2.89 16.13
N PRO A 1015 -4.86 3.25 17.28
CA PRO A 1015 -5.43 2.28 18.20
C PRO A 1015 -6.62 1.48 17.62
N ARG A 1016 -7.23 1.89 16.49
CA ARG A 1016 -8.30 1.14 15.82
C ARG A 1016 -7.79 0.16 14.76
N ALA A 1017 -6.58 0.32 14.22
CA ALA A 1017 -5.98 -0.64 13.30
C ALA A 1017 -5.75 -2.02 13.95
N SER A 1018 -5.61 -2.06 15.29
CA SER A 1018 -5.42 -3.27 16.09
C SER A 1018 -6.65 -4.20 16.19
N ARG A 1019 -7.80 -3.88 15.56
CA ARG A 1019 -8.98 -4.77 15.52
C ARG A 1019 -9.00 -5.75 14.33
N SER A 1020 -8.04 -5.65 13.40
CA SER A 1020 -7.86 -6.66 12.35
C SER A 1020 -7.12 -7.88 12.91
N THR A 1021 -7.54 -9.09 12.53
CA THR A 1021 -6.92 -10.37 12.93
C THR A 1021 -5.61 -10.64 12.19
N SER A 1022 -4.65 -9.72 12.33
CA SER A 1022 -3.33 -9.76 11.71
C SER A 1022 -2.28 -10.15 12.75
N THR A 1023 -2.03 -11.45 12.91
CA THR A 1023 -0.88 -11.96 13.68
C THR A 1023 0.40 -11.74 12.89
N THR A 1024 0.92 -10.51 12.90
CA THR A 1024 2.23 -10.18 12.31
C THR A 1024 3.13 -9.63 13.40
N SER A 1025 4.09 -10.45 13.81
CA SER A 1025 5.03 -10.16 14.90
C SER A 1025 6.01 -9.04 14.55
N GLY A 1026 6.01 -8.00 15.37
CA GLY A 1026 7.07 -6.99 15.47
C GLY A 1026 7.17 -6.59 16.92
N TRP A 1027 8.10 -7.19 17.66
CA TRP A 1027 8.18 -7.09 19.12
C TRP A 1027 9.02 -5.88 19.52
N ASP A 1028 8.37 -4.80 19.96
CA ASP A 1028 8.94 -3.81 20.87
C ASP A 1028 8.20 -3.93 22.20
N THR A 1029 8.80 -4.62 23.17
CA THR A 1029 8.11 -5.15 24.36
C THR A 1029 8.26 -4.30 25.62
N THR A 1030 8.79 -3.07 25.55
CA THR A 1030 8.97 -2.21 26.74
C THR A 1030 8.69 -0.71 26.53
N SER A 1031 8.09 -0.28 25.40
CA SER A 1031 7.68 1.12 25.25
C SER A 1031 6.26 1.37 25.76
N ASP A 1032 6.14 2.12 26.86
CA ASP A 1032 4.86 2.69 27.30
C ASP A 1032 4.29 3.60 26.20
N ARG A 1033 2.97 3.49 25.96
CA ARG A 1033 2.30 4.26 24.92
C ARG A 1033 1.33 5.27 25.52
N PHE A 1034 1.56 6.55 25.21
CA PHE A 1034 0.78 7.66 25.75
C PHE A 1034 -0.24 8.21 24.74
N PHE A 1035 -1.44 8.49 25.25
CA PHE A 1035 -2.56 9.10 24.54
C PHE A 1035 -3.23 10.13 25.43
N ALA A 1036 -3.93 11.11 24.86
CA ALA A 1036 -4.66 12.10 25.64
C ALA A 1036 -6.01 12.47 25.01
N VAL A 1037 -6.98 12.78 25.88
CA VAL A 1037 -8.25 13.43 25.52
C VAL A 1037 -8.25 14.83 26.12
N LEU A 1038 -8.36 15.83 25.24
CA LEU A 1038 -8.29 17.25 25.59
C LEU A 1038 -9.64 17.92 25.32
N PRO A 1039 -10.56 18.03 26.29
CA PRO A 1039 -11.84 18.73 26.11
C PRO A 1039 -11.60 20.23 25.97
N ALA A 1040 -11.93 20.80 24.81
CA ALA A 1040 -11.56 22.19 24.49
C ALA A 1040 -12.28 23.23 25.37
N ALA A 1041 -13.51 22.93 25.79
CA ALA A 1041 -14.28 23.78 26.70
C ALA A 1041 -13.77 23.77 28.15
N ASP A 1042 -12.91 22.82 28.52
CA ASP A 1042 -12.43 22.64 29.89
C ASP A 1042 -11.05 21.95 29.91
N LEU A 1043 -10.05 22.56 29.26
CA LEU A 1043 -8.68 22.03 29.20
C LEU A 1043 -8.05 21.83 30.59
N GLY A 1044 -8.59 22.45 31.64
CA GLY A 1044 -8.20 22.23 33.03
C GLY A 1044 -8.51 20.82 33.57
N HIS A 1045 -9.39 20.07 32.89
CA HIS A 1045 -9.83 18.70 33.21
C HIS A 1045 -9.59 17.73 32.03
N ALA A 1046 -8.43 17.86 31.39
CA ALA A 1046 -7.95 16.92 30.39
C ALA A 1046 -7.43 15.61 31.03
N TRP A 1047 -7.23 14.58 30.21
CA TRP A 1047 -6.83 13.25 30.68
C TRP A 1047 -5.70 12.67 29.85
N LEU A 1048 -4.67 12.16 30.54
CA LEU A 1048 -3.60 11.37 29.96
C LEU A 1048 -3.88 9.88 30.23
N PHE A 1049 -3.66 9.05 29.21
CA PHE A 1049 -3.71 7.61 29.27
C PHE A 1049 -2.34 7.02 28.99
N ARG A 1050 -1.99 5.97 29.74
CA ARG A 1050 -0.79 5.16 29.52
C ARG A 1050 -1.22 3.72 29.30
N GLU A 1051 -0.88 3.20 28.13
CA GLU A 1051 -0.96 1.77 27.80
C GLU A 1051 0.38 1.12 28.15
N VAL A 1052 0.32 0.08 28.98
CA VAL A 1052 1.47 -0.76 29.35
C VAL A 1052 1.19 -2.18 28.83
N THR A 1053 2.12 -2.71 28.03
CA THR A 1053 2.03 -4.06 27.47
C THR A 1053 3.08 -4.96 28.14
N ALA A 1054 2.66 -5.77 29.11
CA ALA A 1054 3.56 -6.69 29.82
C ALA A 1054 3.80 -7.99 29.04
N SER A 1055 2.79 -8.40 28.26
CA SER A 1055 2.87 -9.51 27.30
C SER A 1055 1.83 -9.31 26.21
N HIS A 1056 1.84 -10.12 25.15
CA HIS A 1056 0.86 -9.97 24.05
C HIS A 1056 -0.59 -10.34 24.43
N TRP A 1057 -0.81 -10.80 25.67
CA TRP A 1057 -2.12 -11.04 26.26
C TRP A 1057 -2.46 -10.07 27.40
N GLU A 1058 -1.45 -9.43 28.01
CA GLU A 1058 -1.60 -8.55 29.18
C GLU A 1058 -1.30 -7.10 28.79
N ARG A 1059 -2.37 -6.43 28.34
CA ARG A 1059 -2.44 -4.98 28.12
C ARG A 1059 -3.16 -4.36 29.32
N THR A 1060 -2.52 -3.42 30.01
CA THR A 1060 -3.18 -2.61 31.06
C THR A 1060 -3.22 -1.16 30.64
N ILE A 1061 -4.36 -0.51 30.87
CA ILE A 1061 -4.56 0.91 30.57
C ILE A 1061 -4.71 1.65 31.89
N HIS A 1062 -3.96 2.74 32.02
CA HIS A 1062 -3.97 3.62 33.19
C HIS A 1062 -4.40 5.01 32.75
N ALA A 1063 -5.15 5.72 33.59
CA ALA A 1063 -5.57 7.09 33.36
C ALA A 1063 -5.10 8.02 34.50
N ARG A 1064 -4.76 9.26 34.18
CA ARG A 1064 -4.40 10.31 35.15
C ARG A 1064 -4.92 11.67 34.65
N PRO A 1065 -5.60 12.46 35.49
CA PRO A 1065 -6.06 13.79 35.09
C PRO A 1065 -4.88 14.76 34.92
N MET A 1066 -5.05 15.75 34.06
CA MET A 1066 -4.08 16.81 33.83
C MET A 1066 -4.77 18.14 33.51
N SER A 1067 -4.07 19.24 33.76
CA SER A 1067 -4.56 20.58 33.46
C SER A 1067 -3.74 21.18 32.33
N CYS A 1068 -4.40 21.52 31.23
CA CYS A 1068 -3.82 22.00 29.98
C CYS A 1068 -4.23 23.44 29.65
N ARG A 1069 -3.45 24.10 28.80
CA ARG A 1069 -3.78 25.38 28.16
C ARG A 1069 -3.06 25.51 26.82
N PHE A 1070 -3.60 26.31 25.90
CA PHE A 1070 -2.80 26.83 24.78
C PHE A 1070 -1.75 27.79 25.32
N ASP A 1071 -0.50 27.61 24.92
CA ASP A 1071 0.65 28.34 25.43
C ASP A 1071 1.69 28.60 24.33
N ALA A 1072 1.60 29.79 23.72
CA ALA A 1072 2.55 30.25 22.70
C ALA A 1072 3.98 30.45 23.23
N SER A 1073 4.20 30.37 24.56
CA SER A 1073 5.53 30.48 25.19
C SER A 1073 6.15 29.12 25.54
N ALA A 1074 5.44 28.01 25.32
CA ALA A 1074 5.94 26.67 25.62
C ALA A 1074 7.09 26.26 24.68
N VAL A 1075 8.29 26.14 25.25
CA VAL A 1075 9.48 25.67 24.53
C VAL A 1075 9.43 24.14 24.44
N ILE A 1076 9.26 23.62 23.22
CA ILE A 1076 9.36 22.18 22.93
C ILE A 1076 10.87 21.84 22.84
N PRO A 1077 11.40 20.90 23.66
CA PRO A 1077 12.81 20.52 23.57
C PRO A 1077 13.14 19.88 22.21
N PRO A 1078 14.19 20.33 21.50
CA PRO A 1078 14.52 19.83 20.16
C PRO A 1078 14.93 18.35 20.12
N GLU A 1079 15.29 17.79 21.28
CA GLU A 1079 15.59 16.36 21.46
C GLU A 1079 14.32 15.49 21.54
N LEU A 1080 13.16 16.07 21.84
CA LEU A 1080 11.87 15.40 21.94
C LEU A 1080 10.96 15.62 20.73
N SER A 1081 11.26 16.62 19.88
CA SER A 1081 10.69 16.72 18.54
C SER A 1081 11.31 15.65 17.64
N GLY A 1082 10.60 14.52 17.47
CA GLY A 1082 11.04 13.44 16.59
C GLY A 1082 11.32 13.93 15.16
N ARG A 1083 12.34 13.34 14.51
CA ARG A 1083 12.74 13.67 13.12
C ARG A 1083 11.52 13.57 12.19
N GLY A 1084 10.97 14.72 11.83
CA GLY A 1084 9.69 14.82 11.11
C GLY A 1084 9.09 16.23 11.13
N VAL A 1085 9.42 17.04 12.15
CA VAL A 1085 9.14 18.49 12.15
C VAL A 1085 10.43 19.25 11.85
N ALA A 1086 10.68 19.52 10.57
CA ALA A 1086 11.56 20.60 10.14
C ALA A 1086 10.69 21.86 9.94
N PRO A 1087 11.23 23.07 10.15
CA PRO A 1087 10.48 24.33 10.11
C PRO A 1087 10.07 24.77 8.71
#